data_AF-A0A6P8DUR5-F1
#
_entry.id   AF-A0A6P8DUR5-F1
#
_cell.length_a   1.000
_cell.length_b   1.000
_cell.length_c   1.000
_cell.angle_alpha   90.00
_cell.angle_beta   90.00
_cell.angle_gamma   90.00
#
_symmetry.space_group_name_H-M   'P 1'
#
loop_
_entity.id
_entity.type
_entity.pdbx_description
1 polymer ?
#
loop_
_entity_poly.entity_id
_entity_poly.type
_entity_poly.pdbx_seq_one_letter_code
_entity_poly.pdbx_strand_id
1 'polypeptide(L)'
;MAGETSTQPPPAGAPPEWKYDVFVSFSGEDARKSFMSHLFRAFERAEISCYRDVDWDQRGRIVGPMLLEAIRGSRIALVLFTTHYSNSRWCLDELVEIMNCDGQVYRDHGHMVVPIFFDVEATDVRRQQGEFGRWLESSAAEQGEAKAAAWRAALYEAGDRSGLHLQNDANGDESLLIEKIVGQIYSKTAFRNSPYFIKDAVGIDDSASAVISLLDISSSHDVRVIGLHGTKGIGKTTLARLVCSRVYSKFEGVSFLENIGDAKKGDIIKFQKRLLNDVLKVKHLALDEQYSNRNLGLMRDKLHNRKVLLVLDDVNEKNIVTLLAGGRGGLLAHGSRILITTKDESLLDDLKVDCKCMVSGLGETESLQLFGRYAFDDGDGDQEACEELSRNLVHYAGGLPSAIITLRTWLFERKKDQWNKLLQRLERNPILDYTGECLENADSFLHPSESVVGPYGEHGGSSFDDKAYSGIRQMEIVVFGPVVGSIRIDYDHNGSLVRSCRHGESHEGQTSTVTLDYPDEYLTSISGCTNTNLCIIQSLSIHSNRRKYGPFGDENGNPFSFHDKQIKDGKILGFFGKCGSYVNSIGAYIGPISHPYSFKTIGPFGNQDGNSWDDGKHPDIRQIDVVFDTEVESISIIYDNHGHRTIPFTHGEKGGGKFYSVRLAYPYEYLRSISGYLREHLGRLILQSISFNSNRRNYGPFGREVGIPFRGPSTGGKIVGFYGSCNRHLESIGAYLEPASHRHHVRTVGPFGGNGGSPWDDGRHTGLRQIIIRSGDVIDSIKCVYDDNGTSSDGLKHGADGGPHSHTIEMDCANEYITSISGYFGEWGPMYLLFSLTFRSNKRVYGPYGPEQGTYFSSPPNTGKIVGLYGRSGLYLDCIGAYFAPAFDHLNPANTVGPFGGGSGNPWDDEKHTDVQQIFLSYGTVIDGMCCVYDKGKKSAHRGGSGGCSYTIELDCPNEYLTSISGYTGDFLGTTVVRSLTFQSNKKTHGPFGYSGGTPFSFTTSTGKLVGFYGLSGRFINSIGAYVDHF
;
A
#
# COMPACT_ATOMS: atom_id res chain seq x y z
N MET A 1 13.86 49.41 31.63
CA MET A 1 13.19 48.76 30.48
C MET A 1 13.41 47.27 30.61
N ALA A 2 12.46 46.56 31.22
CA ALA A 2 12.44 45.10 31.25
C ALA A 2 11.45 44.67 30.17
N GLY A 3 11.94 43.91 29.18
CA GLY A 3 11.16 43.49 28.01
C GLY A 3 10.12 42.45 28.39
N GLU A 4 8.89 42.67 27.94
CA GLU A 4 7.80 41.69 27.96
C GLU A 4 8.16 40.51 27.04
N THR A 5 8.31 39.33 27.61
CA THR A 5 8.33 38.07 26.85
C THR A 5 6.90 37.72 26.46
N SER A 6 6.51 38.08 25.24
CA SER A 6 5.32 37.57 24.56
C SER A 6 5.53 36.08 24.25
N THR A 7 4.81 35.20 24.93
CA THR A 7 4.73 33.77 24.59
C THR A 7 3.72 33.60 23.45
N GLN A 8 4.23 33.26 22.27
CA GLN A 8 3.39 32.92 21.11
C GLN A 8 2.56 31.65 21.38
N PRO A 9 1.33 31.55 20.82
CA PRO A 9 0.55 30.31 20.85
C PRO A 9 1.26 29.20 20.06
N PRO A 10 1.00 27.92 20.40
CA PRO A 10 1.56 26.79 19.65
C PRO A 10 1.09 26.81 18.17
N PRO A 11 1.88 26.26 17.24
CA PRO A 11 1.53 26.22 15.83
C PRO A 11 0.22 25.45 15.59
N ALA A 12 -0.58 25.94 14.62
CA ALA A 12 -1.85 25.34 14.27
C ALA A 12 -1.66 23.89 13.78
N GLY A 13 -2.25 22.93 14.51
CA GLY A 13 -2.27 21.51 14.12
C GLY A 13 -1.53 20.54 15.05
N ALA A 14 -0.82 21.00 16.08
CA ALA A 14 -0.25 20.11 17.09
C ALA A 14 -1.29 19.76 18.18
N PRO A 15 -1.52 18.48 18.52
CA PRO A 15 -2.47 18.11 19.56
C PRO A 15 -2.00 18.63 20.93
N PRO A 16 -2.88 19.24 21.76
CA PRO A 16 -2.50 19.76 23.07
C PRO A 16 -1.99 18.65 24.01
N GLU A 17 -0.87 18.92 24.67
CA GLU A 17 -0.34 18.10 25.74
C GLU A 17 -1.05 18.47 27.05
N TRP A 18 -2.14 17.75 27.37
CA TRP A 18 -2.91 17.98 28.59
C TRP A 18 -2.09 17.61 29.83
N LYS A 19 -1.85 18.59 30.70
CA LYS A 19 -1.17 18.44 31.99
C LYS A 19 -2.14 18.02 33.11
N TYR A 20 -3.41 18.38 32.99
CA TYR A 20 -4.47 18.06 33.95
C TYR A 20 -5.73 17.55 33.24
N ASP A 21 -6.47 16.66 33.90
CA ASP A 21 -7.79 16.22 33.42
C ASP A 21 -8.83 17.33 33.59
N VAL A 22 -8.78 18.04 34.71
CA VAL A 22 -9.76 19.06 35.08
C VAL A 22 -9.10 20.32 35.62
N PHE A 23 -9.52 21.48 35.11
CA PHE A 23 -9.38 22.78 35.74
C PHE A 23 -10.72 23.14 36.41
N VAL A 24 -10.71 23.71 37.61
CA VAL A 24 -11.93 24.12 38.31
C VAL A 24 -11.92 25.61 38.60
N SER A 25 -12.86 26.36 38.00
CA SER A 25 -13.10 27.78 38.28
C SER A 25 -14.24 27.92 39.28
N PHE A 26 -14.01 28.66 40.37
CA PHE A 26 -15.00 28.90 41.41
C PHE A 26 -14.66 30.18 42.21
N SER A 27 -15.66 30.81 42.82
CA SER A 27 -15.50 32.03 43.62
C SER A 27 -15.77 31.79 45.11
N GLY A 28 -15.03 32.49 45.99
CA GLY A 28 -15.32 32.61 47.42
C GLY A 28 -14.45 31.77 48.36
N GLU A 29 -14.37 32.22 49.62
CA GLU A 29 -13.71 31.53 50.74
C GLU A 29 -14.58 30.41 51.34
N ASP A 30 -15.91 30.56 51.27
CA ASP A 30 -16.88 29.66 51.89
C ASP A 30 -17.06 28.34 51.13
N ALA A 31 -17.07 28.37 49.79
CA ALA A 31 -17.15 27.16 48.96
C ALA A 31 -15.86 26.31 49.02
N ARG A 32 -14.70 26.92 49.35
CA ARG A 32 -13.39 26.24 49.42
C ARG A 32 -13.31 25.20 50.53
N LYS A 33 -13.85 25.52 51.71
CA LYS A 33 -13.70 24.69 52.92
C LYS A 33 -14.79 23.64 53.09
N SER A 34 -15.86 23.69 52.29
CA SER A 34 -16.96 22.73 52.28
C SER A 34 -16.95 21.90 50.99
N PHE A 35 -17.84 22.19 50.05
CA PHE A 35 -18.11 21.47 48.82
C PHE A 35 -16.84 21.16 48.01
N MET A 36 -15.99 22.17 47.77
CA MET A 36 -14.79 22.00 46.94
C MET A 36 -13.77 21.05 47.56
N SER A 37 -13.63 21.04 48.89
CA SER A 37 -12.73 20.11 49.58
C SER A 37 -13.18 18.65 49.40
N HIS A 38 -14.49 18.40 49.42
CA HIS A 38 -15.07 17.08 49.18
C HIS A 38 -14.97 16.68 47.71
N LEU A 39 -15.20 17.62 46.78
CA LEU A 39 -15.04 17.40 45.34
C LEU A 39 -13.60 17.05 44.96
N PHE A 40 -12.61 17.80 45.43
CA PHE A 40 -11.20 17.50 45.16
C PHE A 40 -10.75 16.16 45.73
N ARG A 41 -11.27 15.78 46.91
CA ARG A 41 -11.03 14.45 47.49
C ARG A 41 -11.70 13.34 46.68
N ALA A 42 -12.87 13.61 46.09
CA ALA A 42 -13.55 12.67 45.22
C ALA A 42 -12.80 12.48 43.89
N PHE A 43 -12.25 13.55 43.30
CA PHE A 43 -11.35 13.45 42.14
C PHE A 43 -10.10 12.62 42.45
N GLU A 44 -9.49 12.85 43.61
CA GLU A 44 -8.30 12.09 44.03
C GLU A 44 -8.59 10.59 44.20
N ARG A 45 -9.76 10.23 44.76
CA ARG A 45 -10.22 8.84 44.86
C ARG A 45 -10.54 8.20 43.50
N ALA A 46 -10.95 9.01 42.53
CA ALA A 46 -11.26 8.59 41.17
C ALA A 46 -10.06 8.65 40.21
N GLU A 47 -8.85 8.95 40.73
CA GLU A 47 -7.62 9.13 39.95
C GLU A 47 -7.76 10.18 38.83
N ILE A 48 -8.53 11.24 39.07
CA ILE A 48 -8.70 12.38 38.16
C ILE A 48 -7.68 13.46 38.53
N SER A 49 -6.77 13.77 37.61
CA SER A 49 -5.76 14.81 37.78
C SER A 49 -6.40 16.20 37.70
N CYS A 50 -6.46 16.90 38.83
CA CYS A 50 -7.08 18.22 38.92
C CYS A 50 -6.04 19.28 39.20
N TYR A 51 -6.03 20.38 38.43
CA TYR A 51 -5.31 21.59 38.85
C TYR A 51 -6.04 22.18 40.06
N ARG A 52 -5.33 22.24 41.19
CA ARG A 52 -5.81 22.90 42.40
C ARG A 52 -5.07 24.23 42.47
N ASP A 53 -5.81 25.33 42.57
CA ASP A 53 -5.22 26.63 42.87
C ASP A 53 -4.86 26.66 44.38
N VAL A 54 -3.69 26.11 44.74
CA VAL A 54 -3.28 25.89 46.14
C VAL A 54 -2.42 27.00 46.74
N ASP A 55 -2.03 28.03 45.99
CA ASP A 55 -1.10 29.05 46.49
C ASP A 55 -1.79 30.40 46.72
N TRP A 56 -2.62 30.48 47.76
CA TRP A 56 -3.07 31.77 48.32
C TRP A 56 -1.97 32.47 49.16
N ASP A 57 -0.71 32.03 49.13
CA ASP A 57 0.25 32.48 50.14
C ASP A 57 0.88 33.86 49.82
N GLN A 58 0.42 34.86 50.56
CA GLN A 58 1.15 36.01 51.11
C GLN A 58 1.57 37.23 50.27
N ARG A 59 1.39 37.34 48.94
CA ARG A 59 1.90 38.56 48.24
C ARG A 59 1.04 39.26 47.20
N GLY A 60 -0.18 38.81 46.90
CA GLY A 60 -1.12 39.58 46.07
C GLY A 60 -0.54 40.14 44.76
N ARG A 61 0.33 39.38 44.07
CA ARG A 61 0.89 39.77 42.78
C ARG A 61 0.59 38.72 41.71
N ILE A 62 0.00 39.22 40.61
CA ILE A 62 -0.22 38.64 39.28
C ILE A 62 0.36 37.23 39.06
N VAL A 63 -0.52 36.24 38.98
CA VAL A 63 -0.24 34.94 38.37
C VAL A 63 -1.16 34.75 37.15
N GLY A 64 -1.13 35.72 36.23
CA GLY A 64 -1.84 35.61 34.95
C GLY A 64 -1.29 34.49 34.05
N PRO A 65 0.03 34.41 33.80
CA PRO A 65 0.58 33.44 32.84
C PRO A 65 0.42 31.97 33.22
N MET A 66 0.69 31.60 34.48
CA MET A 66 0.61 30.19 34.92
C MET A 66 -0.83 29.68 35.00
N LEU A 67 -1.79 30.56 35.27
CA LEU A 67 -3.21 30.21 35.29
C LEU A 67 -3.76 30.01 33.87
N LEU A 68 -3.37 30.88 32.93
CA LEU A 68 -3.68 30.71 31.51
C LEU A 68 -3.08 29.40 30.98
N GLU A 69 -1.84 29.05 31.37
CA GLU A 69 -1.23 27.75 31.08
C GLU A 69 -1.99 26.59 31.71
N ALA A 70 -2.51 26.73 32.93
CA ALA A 70 -3.30 25.70 33.58
C ALA A 70 -4.64 25.47 32.87
N ILE A 71 -5.33 26.54 32.47
CA ILE A 71 -6.59 26.47 31.70
C ILE A 71 -6.35 25.83 30.34
N ARG A 72 -5.31 26.26 29.61
CA ARG A 72 -4.91 25.71 28.30
C ARG A 72 -4.37 24.29 28.38
N GLY A 73 -3.72 23.94 29.49
CA GLY A 73 -3.18 22.62 29.78
C GLY A 73 -4.18 21.65 30.41
N SER A 74 -5.44 22.04 30.58
CA SER A 74 -6.48 21.20 31.16
C SER A 74 -7.50 20.79 30.10
N ARG A 75 -7.92 19.52 30.13
CA ARG A 75 -8.85 18.98 29.14
C ARG A 75 -10.31 19.40 29.38
N ILE A 76 -10.72 19.47 30.64
CA ILE A 76 -12.07 19.87 31.05
C ILE A 76 -11.97 21.10 31.94
N ALA A 77 -12.75 22.14 31.67
CA ALA A 77 -12.95 23.27 32.57
C ALA A 77 -14.30 23.13 33.28
N LEU A 78 -14.26 22.85 34.58
CA LEU A 78 -15.44 22.81 35.45
C LEU A 78 -15.68 24.20 36.03
N VAL A 79 -16.82 24.81 35.75
CA VAL A 79 -17.13 26.17 36.22
C VAL A 79 -18.26 26.11 37.24
N LEU A 80 -17.95 26.39 38.51
CA LEU A 80 -18.92 26.39 39.60
C LEU A 80 -19.55 27.78 39.74
N PHE A 81 -20.73 27.96 39.16
CA PHE A 81 -21.51 29.18 39.31
C PHE A 81 -22.20 29.20 40.66
N THR A 82 -21.84 30.22 41.44
CA THR A 82 -22.53 30.59 42.67
C THR A 82 -23.20 31.95 42.54
N THR A 83 -24.11 32.31 43.45
CA THR A 83 -24.76 33.64 43.49
C THR A 83 -23.76 34.79 43.46
N HIS A 84 -22.56 34.60 44.05
CA HIS A 84 -21.49 35.59 44.14
C HIS A 84 -20.34 35.38 43.13
N TYR A 85 -20.46 34.44 42.18
CA TYR A 85 -19.40 34.18 41.21
C TYR A 85 -19.04 35.43 40.38
N SER A 86 -20.05 36.17 39.94
CA SER A 86 -19.90 37.41 39.16
C SER A 86 -19.35 38.60 39.96
N ASN A 87 -19.17 38.48 41.28
CA ASN A 87 -18.49 39.49 42.10
C ASN A 87 -16.95 39.37 42.03
N SER A 88 -16.44 38.22 41.56
CA SER A 88 -15.00 37.98 41.42
C SER A 88 -14.54 38.32 40.01
N ARG A 89 -13.82 39.45 39.88
CA ARG A 89 -13.20 39.86 38.61
C ARG A 89 -12.27 38.80 38.04
N TRP A 90 -11.59 38.07 38.94
CA TRP A 90 -10.67 37.01 38.57
C TRP A 90 -11.40 35.81 37.93
N CYS A 91 -12.49 35.35 38.55
CA CYS A 91 -13.29 34.26 37.99
C CYS A 91 -13.93 34.65 36.64
N LEU A 92 -14.30 35.92 36.47
CA LEU A 92 -14.80 36.44 35.19
C LEU A 92 -13.71 36.47 34.10
N ASP A 93 -12.47 36.81 34.46
CA ASP A 93 -11.33 36.77 33.55
C ASP A 93 -10.94 35.31 33.19
N GLU A 94 -10.97 34.40 34.17
CA GLU A 94 -10.81 32.95 33.94
C GLU A 94 -11.86 32.42 32.96
N LEU A 95 -13.12 32.79 33.17
CA LEU A 95 -14.22 32.36 32.32
C LEU A 95 -14.03 32.84 30.88
N VAL A 96 -13.59 34.08 30.67
CA VAL A 96 -13.28 34.57 29.31
C VAL A 96 -12.21 33.71 28.65
N GLU A 97 -11.14 33.35 29.36
CA GLU A 97 -10.09 32.49 28.78
C GLU A 97 -10.60 31.07 28.51
N ILE A 98 -11.39 30.49 29.42
CA ILE A 98 -11.99 29.17 29.26
C ILE A 98 -12.81 29.13 27.97
N MET A 99 -13.65 30.15 27.73
CA MET A 99 -14.50 30.20 26.53
C MET A 99 -13.69 30.51 25.26
N ASN A 100 -12.62 31.30 25.34
CA ASN A 100 -11.70 31.49 24.22
C ASN A 100 -10.97 30.18 23.82
N CYS A 101 -10.55 29.39 24.81
CA CYS A 101 -9.92 28.10 24.60
C CYS A 101 -10.86 27.11 23.89
N ASP A 102 -12.12 27.07 24.31
CA ASP A 102 -13.16 26.22 23.72
C ASP A 102 -13.56 26.68 22.30
N GLY A 103 -13.69 27.99 22.07
CA GLY A 103 -14.23 28.55 20.83
C GLY A 103 -13.24 28.80 19.69
N GLN A 104 -11.96 29.09 19.97
CA GLN A 104 -10.98 29.50 18.94
C GLN A 104 -9.69 28.67 18.92
N VAL A 105 -9.17 28.24 20.07
CA VAL A 105 -7.83 27.62 20.16
C VAL A 105 -7.89 26.08 20.08
N TYR A 106 -8.92 25.45 20.64
CA TYR A 106 -9.05 23.98 20.72
C TYR A 106 -10.36 23.43 20.16
N ARG A 107 -11.02 24.18 19.27
CA ARG A 107 -12.33 23.84 18.68
C ARG A 107 -12.41 22.41 18.12
N ASP A 108 -11.30 21.94 17.54
CA ASP A 108 -11.16 20.60 16.96
C ASP A 108 -10.39 19.60 17.85
N HIS A 109 -9.92 20.04 19.03
CA HIS A 109 -9.02 19.29 19.93
C HIS A 109 -9.66 18.87 21.26
N GLY A 110 -10.92 19.24 21.51
CA GLY A 110 -11.75 18.63 22.55
C GLY A 110 -11.55 19.17 23.98
N HIS A 111 -11.24 20.46 24.13
CA HIS A 111 -11.43 21.17 25.41
C HIS A 111 -12.93 21.22 25.72
N MET A 112 -13.33 20.89 26.95
CA MET A 112 -14.75 20.80 27.31
C MET A 112 -15.08 21.65 28.53
N VAL A 113 -16.05 22.56 28.39
CA VAL A 113 -16.58 23.32 29.53
C VAL A 113 -17.80 22.62 30.13
N VAL A 114 -17.80 22.44 31.45
CA VAL A 114 -18.91 21.87 32.23
C VAL A 114 -19.35 22.88 33.28
N PRO A 115 -20.47 23.60 33.07
CA PRO A 115 -21.01 24.50 34.09
C PRO A 115 -21.75 23.72 35.19
N ILE A 116 -21.56 24.14 36.44
CA ILE A 116 -22.25 23.64 37.62
C ILE A 116 -23.00 24.81 38.25
N PHE A 117 -24.33 24.71 38.27
CA PHE A 117 -25.23 25.71 38.83
C PHE A 117 -25.53 25.33 40.28
N PHE A 118 -24.76 25.91 41.21
CA PHE A 118 -24.75 25.49 42.62
C PHE A 118 -25.92 26.09 43.40
N ASP A 119 -25.97 27.41 43.53
CA ASP A 119 -27.05 28.15 44.22
C ASP A 119 -27.66 29.26 43.33
N VAL A 120 -27.43 29.17 42.01
CA VAL A 120 -27.92 30.12 41.00
C VAL A 120 -28.58 29.38 39.85
N GLU A 121 -29.63 29.94 39.27
CA GLU A 121 -30.28 29.39 38.08
C GLU A 121 -29.47 29.69 36.80
N ALA A 122 -29.43 28.73 35.87
CA ALA A 122 -28.73 28.91 34.60
C ALA A 122 -29.25 30.11 33.80
N THR A 123 -30.54 30.43 33.92
CA THR A 123 -31.14 31.61 33.28
C THR A 123 -30.58 32.92 33.82
N ASP A 124 -30.28 32.98 35.11
CA ASP A 124 -29.75 34.18 35.76
C ASP A 124 -28.30 34.41 35.35
N VAL A 125 -27.52 33.34 35.18
CA VAL A 125 -26.16 33.39 34.61
C VAL A 125 -26.20 33.79 33.14
N ARG A 126 -27.04 33.14 32.33
CA ARG A 126 -27.15 33.36 30.88
C ARG A 126 -27.66 34.74 30.50
N ARG A 127 -28.65 35.26 31.23
CA ARG A 127 -29.26 36.57 30.97
C ARG A 127 -28.66 37.69 31.82
N GLN A 128 -27.76 37.34 32.75
CA GLN A 128 -27.16 38.24 33.73
C GLN A 128 -28.23 39.01 34.51
N GLN A 129 -29.21 38.29 35.06
CA GLN A 129 -30.37 38.86 35.77
C GLN A 129 -30.34 38.53 37.27
N GLY A 130 -31.30 39.05 38.02
CA GLY A 130 -31.44 38.78 39.44
C GLY A 130 -30.27 39.31 40.28
N GLU A 131 -29.94 38.59 41.36
CA GLU A 131 -28.84 38.95 42.24
C GLU A 131 -27.47 38.75 41.57
N PHE A 132 -27.33 37.72 40.75
CA PHE A 132 -26.13 37.47 39.95
C PHE A 132 -25.78 38.64 39.02
N GLY A 133 -26.78 39.22 38.35
CA GLY A 133 -26.62 40.42 37.50
C GLY A 133 -26.17 41.66 38.27
N ARG A 134 -26.71 41.89 39.48
CA ARG A 134 -26.33 43.03 40.33
C ARG A 134 -24.86 42.97 40.75
N TRP A 135 -24.34 41.78 41.05
CA TRP A 135 -22.94 41.57 41.34
C TRP A 135 -22.05 41.81 40.11
N LEU A 136 -22.48 41.37 38.93
CA LEU A 136 -21.78 41.64 37.67
C LEU A 136 -21.68 43.15 37.39
N GLU A 137 -22.77 43.89 37.54
CA GLU A 137 -22.79 45.35 37.32
C GLU A 137 -21.83 46.06 38.27
N SER A 138 -21.79 45.63 39.53
CA SER A 138 -20.86 46.15 40.53
C SER A 138 -19.40 45.89 40.14
N SER A 139 -19.07 44.69 39.65
CA SER A 139 -17.72 44.38 39.17
C SER A 139 -17.37 45.09 37.86
N ALA A 140 -18.33 45.31 36.97
CA ALA A 140 -18.16 45.93 35.65
C ALA A 140 -17.93 47.45 35.72
N ALA A 141 -18.54 48.14 36.70
CA ALA A 141 -18.47 49.59 36.85
C ALA A 141 -17.03 50.15 36.96
N GLU A 142 -16.06 49.33 37.38
CA GLU A 142 -14.68 49.74 37.64
C GLU A 142 -13.66 49.31 36.56
N GLN A 143 -14.10 48.68 35.45
CA GLN A 143 -13.17 47.98 34.53
C GLN A 143 -13.28 48.39 33.06
N GLY A 144 -14.27 49.21 32.70
CA GLY A 144 -14.50 49.72 31.34
C GLY A 144 -15.35 48.78 30.47
N GLU A 145 -16.02 49.38 29.47
CA GLU A 145 -17.08 48.70 28.69
C GLU A 145 -16.56 47.50 27.88
N ALA A 146 -15.32 47.56 27.37
CA ALA A 146 -14.75 46.46 26.60
C ALA A 146 -14.60 45.17 27.44
N LYS A 147 -14.16 45.31 28.70
CA LYS A 147 -13.99 44.17 29.63
C LYS A 147 -15.35 43.67 30.12
N ALA A 148 -16.26 44.59 30.44
CA ALA A 148 -17.64 44.25 30.80
C ALA A 148 -18.36 43.49 29.68
N ALA A 149 -18.18 43.89 28.42
CA ALA A 149 -18.74 43.21 27.25
C ALA A 149 -18.19 41.78 27.09
N ALA A 150 -16.88 41.58 27.27
CA ALA A 150 -16.26 40.25 27.22
C ALA A 150 -16.81 39.32 28.32
N TRP A 151 -16.96 39.83 29.55
CA TRP A 151 -17.55 39.08 30.66
C TRP A 151 -19.00 38.70 30.39
N ARG A 152 -19.83 39.63 29.89
CA ARG A 152 -21.22 39.35 29.53
C ARG A 152 -21.32 38.27 28.45
N ALA A 153 -20.45 38.31 27.44
CA ALA A 153 -20.41 37.31 26.38
C ALA A 153 -20.04 35.92 26.92
N ALA A 154 -18.99 35.82 27.74
CA ALA A 154 -18.55 34.54 28.32
C ALA A 154 -19.61 33.94 29.27
N LEU A 155 -20.27 34.78 30.07
CA LEU A 155 -21.38 34.35 30.95
C LEU A 155 -22.61 33.91 30.16
N TYR A 156 -22.94 34.60 29.07
CA TYR A 156 -24.02 34.19 28.17
C TYR A 156 -23.74 32.80 27.60
N GLU A 157 -22.55 32.61 27.04
CA GLU A 157 -22.17 31.35 26.39
C GLU A 157 -22.06 30.20 27.41
N ALA A 158 -21.53 30.45 28.61
CA ALA A 158 -21.42 29.43 29.64
C ALA A 158 -22.79 29.07 30.25
N GLY A 159 -23.69 30.05 30.40
CA GLY A 159 -25.06 29.85 30.86
C GLY A 159 -25.98 29.19 29.82
N ASP A 160 -25.62 29.20 28.54
CA ASP A 160 -26.34 28.49 27.47
C ASP A 160 -25.91 27.02 27.31
N ARG A 161 -24.83 26.60 27.97
CA ARG A 161 -24.34 25.22 27.96
C ARG A 161 -25.13 24.34 28.92
N SER A 162 -25.30 23.07 28.56
CA SER A 162 -25.86 22.05 29.44
C SER A 162 -24.94 21.80 30.64
N GLY A 163 -25.42 22.12 31.84
CA GLY A 163 -24.71 21.94 33.10
C GLY A 163 -25.40 20.99 34.07
N LEU A 164 -24.79 20.80 35.24
CA LEU A 164 -25.43 20.13 36.38
C LEU A 164 -25.95 21.16 37.38
N HIS A 165 -27.13 20.91 37.92
CA HIS A 165 -27.83 21.80 38.86
C HIS A 165 -27.95 21.13 40.22
N LEU A 166 -27.58 21.81 41.30
CA LEU A 166 -27.74 21.27 42.66
C LEU A 166 -29.21 20.93 42.95
N GLN A 167 -30.13 21.83 42.61
CA GLN A 167 -31.55 21.63 42.88
C GLN A 167 -32.19 20.62 41.93
N ASN A 168 -32.03 20.80 40.61
CA ASN A 168 -32.75 19.98 39.63
C ASN A 168 -32.17 18.56 39.48
N ASP A 169 -30.84 18.42 39.55
CA ASP A 169 -30.19 17.13 39.34
C ASP A 169 -29.92 16.39 40.64
N ALA A 170 -29.69 17.09 41.75
CA ALA A 170 -29.31 16.47 43.02
C ALA A 170 -30.32 16.69 44.15
N ASN A 171 -31.47 17.31 43.89
CA ASN A 171 -32.51 17.62 44.90
C ASN A 171 -31.94 18.36 46.13
N GLY A 172 -30.93 19.21 45.93
CA GLY A 172 -30.28 19.94 47.02
C GLY A 172 -29.18 19.16 47.75
N ASP A 173 -28.89 17.92 47.37
CA ASP A 173 -27.85 17.09 48.00
C ASP A 173 -26.47 17.32 47.35
N GLU A 174 -25.59 18.00 48.08
CA GLU A 174 -24.21 18.27 47.64
C GLU A 174 -23.39 17.00 47.39
N SER A 175 -23.61 15.92 48.16
CA SER A 175 -22.87 14.66 48.01
C SER A 175 -23.29 13.95 46.72
N LEU A 176 -24.58 13.92 46.44
CA LEU A 176 -25.11 13.36 45.20
C LEU A 176 -24.66 14.19 43.99
N LEU A 177 -24.59 15.51 44.12
CA LEU A 177 -24.04 16.38 43.07
C LEU A 177 -22.56 16.07 42.80
N ILE A 178 -21.74 15.86 43.84
CA ILE A 178 -20.34 15.46 43.70
C ILE A 178 -20.23 14.12 42.97
N GLU A 179 -21.03 13.11 43.34
CA GLU A 179 -21.04 11.81 42.64
C GLU A 179 -21.37 11.97 41.15
N LYS A 180 -22.35 12.81 40.81
CA LYS A 180 -22.72 13.12 39.42
C LYS A 180 -21.61 13.84 38.67
N ILE A 181 -20.97 14.84 39.29
CA ILE A 181 -19.83 15.58 38.70
C ILE A 181 -18.68 14.62 38.39
N VAL A 182 -18.29 13.81 39.38
CA VAL A 182 -17.20 12.83 39.23
C VAL A 182 -17.55 11.81 38.16
N GLY A 183 -18.76 11.26 38.16
CA GLY A 183 -19.21 10.32 37.14
C GLY A 183 -19.20 10.90 35.72
N GLN A 184 -19.65 12.15 35.57
CA GLN A 184 -19.66 12.83 34.28
C GLN A 184 -18.23 13.10 33.77
N ILE A 185 -17.35 13.60 34.63
CA ILE A 185 -15.94 13.85 34.28
C ILE A 185 -15.23 12.52 33.97
N TYR A 186 -15.38 11.52 34.84
CA TYR A 186 -14.80 10.20 34.67
C TYR A 186 -15.24 9.57 33.35
N SER A 187 -16.52 9.69 32.96
CA SER A 187 -16.99 9.17 31.68
C SER A 187 -16.34 9.84 30.47
N LYS A 188 -15.99 11.13 30.58
CA LYS A 188 -15.35 11.93 29.53
C LYS A 188 -13.82 11.71 29.48
N THR A 189 -13.21 11.34 30.60
CA THR A 189 -11.77 11.02 30.71
C THR A 189 -11.46 9.52 30.55
N ALA A 190 -12.44 8.63 30.78
CA ALA A 190 -12.31 7.17 30.83
C ALA A 190 -11.64 6.53 29.60
N PHE A 191 -11.79 7.12 28.42
CA PHE A 191 -11.13 6.62 27.20
C PHE A 191 -9.59 6.68 27.28
N ARG A 192 -9.03 7.74 27.88
CA ARG A 192 -7.56 7.87 28.06
C ARG A 192 -7.05 7.19 29.33
N ASN A 193 -7.91 6.98 30.32
CA ASN A 193 -7.59 6.26 31.55
C ASN A 193 -7.74 4.73 31.39
N SER A 194 -8.13 4.25 30.20
CA SER A 194 -8.13 2.83 29.91
C SER A 194 -6.70 2.29 29.93
N PRO A 195 -6.44 1.14 30.61
CA PRO A 195 -5.13 0.47 30.52
C PRO A 195 -4.83 -0.03 29.10
N TYR A 196 -5.81 0.04 28.19
CA TYR A 196 -5.71 -0.38 26.79
C TYR A 196 -5.67 0.81 25.81
N PHE A 197 -5.47 2.05 26.30
CA PHE A 197 -5.42 3.23 25.46
C PHE A 197 -4.31 3.13 24.39
N ILE A 198 -4.66 3.46 23.15
CA ILE A 198 -3.71 3.58 22.03
C ILE A 198 -3.65 5.06 21.67
N LYS A 199 -2.49 5.68 21.92
CA LYS A 199 -2.15 6.97 21.34
C LYS A 199 -1.96 6.71 19.84
N ASP A 200 -2.74 7.37 18.99
CA ASP A 200 -2.50 7.40 17.55
C ASP A 200 -2.85 6.14 16.73
N ALA A 201 -4.03 5.55 16.96
CA ALA A 201 -4.58 4.56 16.03
C ALA A 201 -4.90 5.21 14.67
N VAL A 202 -4.30 4.72 13.59
CA VAL A 202 -4.53 5.23 12.22
C VAL A 202 -5.42 4.25 11.45
N GLY A 203 -6.48 4.75 10.82
CA GLY A 203 -7.23 3.99 9.81
C GLY A 203 -8.08 2.81 10.30
N ILE A 204 -8.32 2.71 11.61
CA ILE A 204 -9.07 1.60 12.22
C ILE A 204 -10.32 2.05 12.99
N ASP A 205 -10.69 3.33 12.90
CA ASP A 205 -11.82 3.92 13.62
C ASP A 205 -13.17 3.35 13.21
N ASP A 206 -13.39 3.20 11.90
CA ASP A 206 -14.62 2.64 11.33
C ASP A 206 -14.74 1.16 11.68
N SER A 207 -13.67 0.39 11.50
CA SER A 207 -13.60 -1.03 11.87
C SER A 207 -13.87 -1.23 13.36
N ALA A 208 -13.33 -0.36 14.23
CA ALA A 208 -13.60 -0.42 15.65
C ALA A 208 -15.06 -0.10 15.96
N SER A 209 -15.65 0.91 15.32
CA SER A 209 -17.07 1.26 15.49
C SER A 209 -18.00 0.14 15.03
N ALA A 210 -17.67 -0.51 13.91
CA ALA A 210 -18.36 -1.69 13.41
C ALA A 210 -18.31 -2.86 14.39
N VAL A 211 -17.12 -3.21 14.91
CA VAL A 211 -16.98 -4.27 15.92
C VAL A 211 -17.75 -3.92 17.20
N ILE A 212 -17.73 -2.66 17.64
CA ILE A 212 -18.50 -2.19 18.80
C ILE A 212 -20.00 -2.37 18.59
N SER A 213 -20.50 -2.10 17.38
CA SER A 213 -21.90 -2.37 17.02
C SER A 213 -22.23 -3.86 17.11
N LEU A 214 -21.37 -4.72 16.56
CA LEU A 214 -21.53 -6.18 16.60
C LEU A 214 -21.47 -6.76 18.02
N LEU A 215 -20.71 -6.11 18.91
CA LEU A 215 -20.72 -6.46 20.33
C LEU A 215 -22.08 -6.24 20.96
N ASP A 216 -22.98 -5.42 20.41
CA ASP A 216 -24.32 -5.15 20.95
C ASP A 216 -24.31 -4.94 22.47
N ILE A 217 -23.54 -3.95 22.94
CA ILE A 217 -23.23 -3.74 24.36
C ILE A 217 -24.50 -3.42 25.19
N SER A 218 -25.55 -2.96 24.53
CA SER A 218 -26.86 -2.66 25.12
C SER A 218 -27.67 -3.92 25.44
N SER A 219 -27.46 -5.05 24.73
CA SER A 219 -28.08 -6.33 25.10
C SER A 219 -27.51 -6.87 26.40
N SER A 220 -28.38 -7.30 27.32
CA SER A 220 -28.02 -7.94 28.60
C SER A 220 -28.48 -9.40 28.70
N HIS A 221 -28.98 -9.99 27.61
CA HIS A 221 -29.66 -11.29 27.64
C HIS A 221 -28.79 -12.46 27.20
N ASP A 222 -27.57 -12.21 26.72
CA ASP A 222 -26.70 -13.19 26.07
C ASP A 222 -25.23 -12.97 26.38
N VAL A 223 -24.40 -13.98 26.09
CA VAL A 223 -22.95 -13.86 26.01
C VAL A 223 -22.58 -13.96 24.54
N ARG A 224 -22.05 -12.86 23.97
CA ARG A 224 -21.75 -12.77 22.54
C ARG A 224 -20.26 -12.92 22.27
N VAL A 225 -19.91 -13.75 21.31
CA VAL A 225 -18.53 -14.08 20.91
C VAL A 225 -18.28 -13.59 19.50
N ILE A 226 -17.33 -12.67 19.34
CA ILE A 226 -16.91 -12.10 18.05
C ILE A 226 -15.49 -12.57 17.74
N GLY A 227 -15.29 -13.16 16.56
CA GLY A 227 -13.98 -13.59 16.07
C GLY A 227 -13.41 -12.63 15.03
N LEU A 228 -12.26 -12.03 15.32
CA LEU A 228 -11.45 -11.24 14.39
C LEU A 228 -10.39 -12.14 13.75
N HIS A 229 -10.41 -12.27 12.43
CA HIS A 229 -9.41 -13.05 11.70
C HIS A 229 -8.73 -12.25 10.59
N GLY A 230 -7.62 -12.79 10.08
CA GLY A 230 -6.81 -12.14 9.04
C GLY A 230 -5.33 -12.50 9.17
N THR A 231 -4.52 -12.07 8.20
CA THR A 231 -3.09 -12.44 8.14
C THR A 231 -2.28 -11.84 9.29
N LYS A 232 -1.07 -12.38 9.52
CA LYS A 232 -0.12 -11.82 10.49
C LYS A 232 0.23 -10.39 10.07
N GLY A 233 0.30 -9.46 11.04
CA GLY A 233 0.70 -8.07 10.76
C GLY A 233 -0.41 -7.11 10.32
N ILE A 234 -1.63 -7.61 10.02
CA ILE A 234 -2.77 -6.79 9.53
C ILE A 234 -3.38 -5.85 10.58
N GLY A 235 -3.00 -6.00 11.86
CA GLY A 235 -3.47 -5.10 12.93
C GLY A 235 -4.63 -5.63 13.79
N LYS A 236 -4.93 -6.95 13.78
CA LYS A 236 -6.00 -7.56 14.59
C LYS A 236 -5.91 -7.21 16.08
N THR A 237 -4.74 -7.39 16.69
CA THR A 237 -4.49 -7.09 18.10
C THR A 237 -4.70 -5.60 18.40
N THR A 238 -4.26 -4.72 17.50
CA THR A 238 -4.44 -3.26 17.62
C THR A 238 -5.92 -2.88 17.56
N LEU A 239 -6.68 -3.47 16.63
CA LEU A 239 -8.13 -3.27 16.53
C LEU A 239 -8.85 -3.76 17.79
N ALA A 240 -8.54 -4.97 18.27
CA ALA A 240 -9.12 -5.51 19.48
C ALA A 240 -8.84 -4.63 20.71
N ARG A 241 -7.62 -4.10 20.82
CA ARG A 241 -7.21 -3.20 21.90
C ARG A 241 -7.92 -1.84 21.82
N LEU A 242 -8.11 -1.29 20.62
CA LEU A 242 -8.89 -0.05 20.42
C LEU A 242 -10.36 -0.23 20.81
N VAL A 243 -10.99 -1.32 20.39
CA VAL A 243 -12.36 -1.68 20.79
C VAL A 243 -12.44 -1.78 22.31
N CYS A 244 -11.53 -2.54 22.91
CA CYS A 244 -11.45 -2.71 24.36
C CYS A 244 -11.36 -1.36 25.09
N SER A 245 -10.47 -0.46 24.63
CA SER A 245 -10.31 0.88 25.21
C SER A 245 -11.60 1.71 25.17
N ARG A 246 -12.33 1.70 24.04
CA ARG A 246 -13.57 2.47 23.86
C ARG A 246 -14.72 2.01 24.74
N VAL A 247 -14.80 0.71 25.00
CA VAL A 247 -15.95 0.11 25.68
C VAL A 247 -15.64 -0.32 27.11
N TYR A 248 -14.39 -0.19 27.55
CA TYR A 248 -13.88 -0.61 28.85
C TYR A 248 -14.80 -0.20 30.01
N SER A 249 -15.29 1.04 30.01
CA SER A 249 -16.15 1.59 31.07
C SER A 249 -17.57 1.01 31.11
N LYS A 250 -17.98 0.20 30.12
CA LYS A 250 -19.32 -0.41 30.02
C LYS A 250 -19.39 -1.82 30.64
N PHE A 251 -18.28 -2.31 31.17
CA PHE A 251 -18.15 -3.64 31.76
C PHE A 251 -17.63 -3.54 33.20
N GLU A 252 -18.04 -4.47 34.06
CA GLU A 252 -17.62 -4.54 35.47
C GLU A 252 -16.22 -5.13 35.62
N GLY A 253 -15.77 -5.90 34.64
CA GLY A 253 -14.42 -6.44 34.56
C GLY A 253 -14.00 -6.59 33.11
N VAL A 254 -12.73 -6.29 32.83
CA VAL A 254 -12.15 -6.41 31.49
C VAL A 254 -10.81 -7.09 31.61
N SER A 255 -10.56 -8.09 30.78
CA SER A 255 -9.25 -8.74 30.71
C SER A 255 -8.82 -8.93 29.27
N PHE A 256 -7.57 -8.57 29.00
CA PHE A 256 -6.93 -8.73 27.70
C PHE A 256 -5.77 -9.72 27.87
N LEU A 257 -5.93 -10.91 27.29
CA LEU A 257 -4.96 -11.99 27.34
C LEU A 257 -4.20 -12.02 26.01
N GLU A 258 -2.98 -11.51 26.02
CA GLU A 258 -2.12 -11.35 24.84
C GLU A 258 -1.34 -12.64 24.51
N ASN A 259 -1.12 -12.88 23.21
CA ASN A 259 -0.27 -13.94 22.66
C ASN A 259 -0.57 -15.35 23.23
N ILE A 260 -1.84 -15.73 23.30
CA ILE A 260 -2.21 -17.02 23.93
C ILE A 260 -1.88 -18.22 23.03
N GLY A 261 -1.66 -18.02 21.73
CA GLY A 261 -1.28 -19.09 20.81
C GLY A 261 0.13 -19.64 21.04
N ASP A 262 1.06 -18.82 21.51
CA ASP A 262 2.44 -19.25 21.79
C ASP A 262 2.60 -19.89 23.18
N ALA A 263 1.48 -20.08 23.89
CA ALA A 263 1.44 -20.51 25.27
C ALA A 263 1.74 -22.01 25.43
N LYS A 264 2.59 -22.36 26.38
CA LYS A 264 2.82 -23.75 26.78
C LYS A 264 1.71 -24.21 27.74
N LYS A 265 1.56 -25.54 27.94
CA LYS A 265 0.54 -26.10 28.87
C LYS A 265 0.51 -25.47 30.26
N GLY A 266 1.66 -25.03 30.80
CA GLY A 266 1.76 -24.36 32.10
C GLY A 266 1.32 -22.88 32.11
N ASP A 267 1.22 -22.25 30.94
CA ASP A 267 0.87 -20.83 30.82
C ASP A 267 -0.64 -20.58 30.90
N ILE A 268 -1.46 -21.59 30.64
CA ILE A 268 -2.94 -21.52 30.78
C ILE A 268 -3.34 -21.09 32.20
N ILE A 269 -2.66 -21.64 33.22
CA ILE A 269 -2.93 -21.28 34.62
C ILE A 269 -2.56 -19.82 34.89
N LYS A 270 -1.47 -19.32 34.27
CA LYS A 270 -1.10 -17.90 34.38
C LYS A 270 -2.18 -17.00 33.77
N PHE A 271 -2.76 -17.39 32.64
CA PHE A 271 -3.87 -16.66 32.04
C PHE A 271 -5.15 -16.71 32.88
N GLN A 272 -5.49 -17.86 33.48
CA GLN A 272 -6.60 -17.96 34.44
C GLN A 272 -6.39 -17.04 35.66
N LYS A 273 -5.18 -17.00 36.22
CA LYS A 273 -4.81 -16.08 37.32
C LYS A 273 -4.95 -14.62 36.87
N ARG A 274 -4.45 -14.28 35.67
CA ARG A 274 -4.53 -12.92 35.11
C ARG A 274 -5.98 -12.49 34.90
N LEU A 275 -6.81 -13.32 34.27
CA LEU A 275 -8.23 -13.06 34.06
C LEU A 275 -8.95 -12.74 35.38
N LEU A 276 -8.75 -13.58 36.40
CA LEU A 276 -9.38 -13.35 37.70
C LEU A 276 -8.85 -12.09 38.39
N ASN A 277 -7.55 -11.80 38.30
CA ASN A 277 -6.98 -10.58 38.87
C ASN A 277 -7.52 -9.33 38.18
N ASP A 278 -7.61 -9.33 36.85
CA ASP A 278 -8.10 -8.21 36.05
C ASP A 278 -9.59 -7.91 36.36
N VAL A 279 -10.41 -8.96 36.51
CA VAL A 279 -11.85 -8.82 36.79
C VAL A 279 -12.15 -8.56 38.26
N LEU A 280 -11.47 -9.21 39.19
CA LEU A 280 -11.77 -9.12 40.63
C LEU A 280 -10.99 -7.99 41.32
N LYS A 281 -9.89 -7.52 40.72
CA LYS A 281 -8.96 -6.52 41.30
C LYS A 281 -8.39 -6.94 42.66
N VAL A 282 -8.33 -8.25 42.94
CA VAL A 282 -7.77 -8.83 44.18
C VAL A 282 -6.38 -9.40 43.89
N LYS A 283 -5.39 -9.10 44.74
CA LYS A 283 -4.05 -9.71 44.66
C LYS A 283 -4.05 -11.06 45.41
N HIS A 284 -3.41 -12.09 44.84
CA HIS A 284 -3.15 -13.42 45.43
C HIS A 284 -4.34 -14.40 45.52
N LEU A 285 -4.94 -14.74 44.38
CA LEU A 285 -5.89 -15.86 44.29
C LEU A 285 -5.16 -17.21 44.23
N ALA A 286 -5.51 -18.14 45.12
CA ALA A 286 -4.99 -19.50 45.13
C ALA A 286 -5.70 -20.34 44.04
N LEU A 287 -4.96 -20.72 43.00
CA LEU A 287 -5.41 -21.66 41.96
C LEU A 287 -4.62 -22.97 42.05
N ASP A 288 -5.21 -24.07 41.59
CA ASP A 288 -4.51 -25.34 41.42
C ASP A 288 -3.45 -25.17 40.31
N GLU A 289 -2.19 -25.35 40.68
CA GLU A 289 -1.02 -25.17 39.80
C GLU A 289 -0.72 -26.40 38.94
N GLN A 290 -1.41 -27.51 39.18
CA GLN A 290 -1.17 -28.78 38.53
C GLN A 290 -2.25 -29.10 37.47
N TYR A 291 -3.50 -28.67 37.67
CA TYR A 291 -4.63 -28.99 36.79
C TYR A 291 -5.54 -27.78 36.49
N SER A 292 -5.37 -27.15 35.32
CA SER A 292 -6.12 -25.94 34.90
C SER A 292 -7.65 -26.11 34.84
N ASN A 293 -8.12 -27.30 34.54
CA ASN A 293 -9.53 -27.67 34.50
C ASN A 293 -10.23 -27.65 35.87
N ARG A 294 -9.49 -27.85 36.97
CA ARG A 294 -10.07 -27.74 38.33
C ARG A 294 -10.37 -26.30 38.73
N ASN A 295 -9.70 -25.33 38.10
CA ASN A 295 -9.92 -23.91 38.36
C ASN A 295 -11.23 -23.37 37.74
N LEU A 296 -11.83 -24.10 36.78
CA LEU A 296 -13.04 -23.66 36.07
C LEU A 296 -14.25 -23.45 36.99
N GLY A 297 -14.41 -24.29 38.02
CA GLY A 297 -15.51 -24.15 38.99
C GLY A 297 -15.39 -22.84 39.78
N LEU A 298 -14.20 -22.57 40.31
CA LEU A 298 -13.92 -21.31 41.02
C LEU A 298 -14.08 -20.09 40.11
N MET A 299 -13.59 -20.18 38.86
CA MET A 299 -13.74 -19.11 37.89
C MET A 299 -15.22 -18.82 37.61
N ARG A 300 -16.04 -19.87 37.41
CA ARG A 300 -17.50 -19.74 37.26
C ARG A 300 -18.10 -19.01 38.47
N ASP A 301 -17.81 -19.45 39.69
CA ASP A 301 -18.35 -18.84 40.91
C ASP A 301 -18.00 -17.35 41.03
N LYS A 302 -16.84 -16.93 40.52
CA LYS A 302 -16.39 -15.53 40.59
C LYS A 302 -16.82 -14.66 39.41
N LEU A 303 -17.09 -15.24 38.24
CA LEU A 303 -17.39 -14.53 37.00
C LEU A 303 -18.88 -14.55 36.63
N HIS A 304 -19.68 -15.51 37.11
CA HIS A 304 -21.08 -15.70 36.68
C HIS A 304 -22.05 -14.56 37.04
N ASN A 305 -21.67 -13.62 37.90
CA ASN A 305 -22.50 -12.48 38.32
C ASN A 305 -21.98 -11.12 37.84
N ARG A 306 -20.98 -11.10 36.95
CA ARG A 306 -20.35 -9.86 36.49
C ARG A 306 -20.45 -9.73 34.98
N LYS A 307 -20.77 -8.53 34.50
CA LYS A 307 -20.67 -8.21 33.07
C LYS A 307 -19.21 -8.05 32.66
N VAL A 308 -18.64 -9.05 31.98
CA VAL A 308 -17.20 -9.10 31.64
C VAL A 308 -16.95 -8.91 30.15
N LEU A 309 -15.90 -8.14 29.79
CA LEU A 309 -15.30 -8.15 28.46
C LEU A 309 -14.00 -8.94 28.48
N LEU A 310 -13.94 -10.03 27.73
CA LEU A 310 -12.76 -10.88 27.62
C LEU A 310 -12.17 -10.81 26.21
N VAL A 311 -10.92 -10.40 26.09
CA VAL A 311 -10.17 -10.44 24.83
C VAL A 311 -9.13 -11.57 24.86
N LEU A 312 -9.21 -12.47 23.88
CA LEU A 312 -8.32 -13.60 23.68
C LEU A 312 -7.52 -13.38 22.39
N ASP A 313 -6.24 -13.03 22.52
CA ASP A 313 -5.42 -12.61 21.37
C ASP A 313 -4.45 -13.70 20.88
N ASP A 314 -4.39 -13.84 19.54
CA ASP A 314 -3.64 -14.83 18.76
C ASP A 314 -3.98 -16.28 19.10
N VAL A 315 -5.26 -16.63 19.09
CA VAL A 315 -5.74 -18.00 19.38
C VAL A 315 -5.45 -18.93 18.21
N ASN A 316 -4.80 -20.06 18.48
CA ASN A 316 -4.53 -21.13 17.51
C ASN A 316 -5.20 -22.47 17.86
N GLU A 317 -5.67 -22.65 19.10
CA GLU A 317 -6.28 -23.90 19.56
C GLU A 317 -7.59 -23.67 20.32
N LYS A 318 -8.63 -24.44 19.95
CA LYS A 318 -9.96 -24.39 20.58
C LYS A 318 -9.95 -24.75 22.07
N ASN A 319 -9.03 -25.63 22.48
CA ASN A 319 -8.92 -26.08 23.87
C ASN A 319 -8.59 -24.92 24.83
N ILE A 320 -7.78 -23.95 24.39
CA ILE A 320 -7.38 -22.80 25.20
C ILE A 320 -8.61 -21.94 25.52
N VAL A 321 -9.46 -21.67 24.53
CA VAL A 321 -10.72 -20.91 24.72
C VAL A 321 -11.64 -21.63 25.69
N THR A 322 -11.73 -22.96 25.60
CA THR A 322 -12.56 -23.77 26.50
C THR A 322 -12.06 -23.69 27.95
N LEU A 323 -10.74 -23.68 28.16
CA LEU A 323 -10.12 -23.60 29.49
C LEU A 323 -10.12 -22.19 30.11
N LEU A 324 -10.35 -21.15 29.31
CA LEU A 324 -10.39 -19.76 29.78
C LEU A 324 -11.82 -19.19 29.88
N ALA A 325 -12.72 -19.59 28.98
CA ALA A 325 -14.07 -19.04 28.87
C ALA A 325 -15.19 -20.07 29.05
N GLY A 326 -14.87 -21.37 29.20
CA GLY A 326 -15.86 -22.43 29.46
C GLY A 326 -16.72 -22.86 28.25
N GLY A 327 -16.37 -22.43 27.04
CA GLY A 327 -17.17 -22.68 25.83
C GLY A 327 -18.56 -22.01 25.86
N ARG A 328 -19.53 -22.48 25.06
CA ARG A 328 -20.93 -21.96 25.05
C ARG A 328 -21.72 -22.25 26.34
N GLY A 329 -21.13 -22.96 27.31
CA GLY A 329 -21.79 -23.52 28.50
C GLY A 329 -21.54 -22.82 29.83
N GLY A 330 -21.32 -21.50 29.85
CA GLY A 330 -21.58 -20.66 31.04
C GLY A 330 -20.45 -20.53 32.06
N LEU A 331 -19.36 -19.83 31.72
CA LEU A 331 -18.46 -19.24 32.73
C LEU A 331 -18.83 -17.79 33.05
N LEU A 332 -19.29 -17.04 32.04
CA LEU A 332 -19.57 -15.61 32.11
C LEU A 332 -21.07 -15.34 32.27
N ALA A 333 -21.41 -14.22 32.93
CA ALA A 333 -22.78 -13.76 33.09
C ALA A 333 -23.38 -13.26 31.77
N HIS A 334 -24.71 -13.25 31.66
CA HIS A 334 -25.39 -12.55 30.56
C HIS A 334 -24.98 -11.07 30.51
N GLY A 335 -24.89 -10.53 29.28
CA GLY A 335 -24.31 -9.22 29.00
C GLY A 335 -22.79 -9.22 28.81
N SER A 336 -22.09 -10.33 29.08
CA SER A 336 -20.65 -10.45 28.84
C SER A 336 -20.32 -10.60 27.35
N ARG A 337 -19.11 -10.19 26.97
CA ARG A 337 -18.64 -10.23 25.57
C ARG A 337 -17.25 -10.85 25.47
N ILE A 338 -17.04 -11.66 24.45
CA ILE A 338 -15.75 -12.27 24.16
C ILE A 338 -15.29 -11.82 22.78
N LEU A 339 -14.08 -11.27 22.69
CA LEU A 339 -13.42 -10.93 21.43
C LEU A 339 -12.22 -11.85 21.24
N ILE A 340 -12.18 -12.56 20.12
CA ILE A 340 -11.12 -13.52 19.80
C ILE A 340 -10.33 -12.96 18.61
N THR A 341 -9.00 -12.95 18.65
CA THR A 341 -8.18 -12.70 17.46
C THR A 341 -7.48 -13.98 17.03
N THR A 342 -7.45 -14.27 15.73
CA THR A 342 -6.78 -15.47 15.18
C THR A 342 -6.31 -15.26 13.75
N LYS A 343 -5.41 -16.11 13.26
CA LYS A 343 -5.05 -16.20 11.84
C LYS A 343 -5.91 -17.24 11.11
N ASP A 344 -6.52 -18.16 11.85
CA ASP A 344 -7.24 -19.31 11.31
C ASP A 344 -8.76 -19.09 11.39
N GLU A 345 -9.40 -18.92 10.23
CA GLU A 345 -10.85 -18.78 10.16
C GLU A 345 -11.57 -20.07 10.55
N SER A 346 -11.02 -21.25 10.21
CA SER A 346 -11.65 -22.54 10.49
C SER A 346 -11.78 -22.80 12.00
N LEU A 347 -10.84 -22.27 12.78
CA LEU A 347 -10.90 -22.29 14.23
C LEU A 347 -12.14 -21.53 14.77
N LEU A 348 -12.56 -20.45 14.11
CA LEU A 348 -13.76 -19.70 14.52
C LEU A 348 -15.04 -20.48 14.24
N ASP A 349 -15.08 -21.26 13.15
CA ASP A 349 -16.19 -22.16 12.83
C ASP A 349 -16.29 -23.29 13.87
N ASP A 350 -15.15 -23.88 14.23
CA ASP A 350 -15.06 -24.89 15.29
C ASP A 350 -15.50 -24.34 16.65
N LEU A 351 -15.18 -23.09 16.93
CA LEU A 351 -15.61 -22.38 18.15
C LEU A 351 -17.08 -21.96 18.11
N LYS A 352 -17.71 -21.95 16.93
CA LYS A 352 -19.08 -21.49 16.69
C LYS A 352 -19.28 -20.08 17.26
N VAL A 353 -18.45 -19.14 16.82
CA VAL A 353 -18.61 -17.72 17.20
C VAL A 353 -19.92 -17.15 16.65
N ASP A 354 -20.44 -16.08 17.25
CA ASP A 354 -21.70 -15.47 16.81
C ASP A 354 -21.51 -14.60 15.56
N CYS A 355 -20.34 -13.97 15.42
CA CYS A 355 -19.95 -13.27 14.19
C CYS A 355 -18.45 -13.44 13.91
N LYS A 356 -18.10 -13.58 12.63
CA LYS A 356 -16.72 -13.58 12.11
C LYS A 356 -16.45 -12.28 11.39
N CYS A 357 -15.34 -11.61 11.70
CA CYS A 357 -14.93 -10.36 11.07
C CYS A 357 -13.50 -10.50 10.53
N MET A 358 -13.37 -10.40 9.21
CA MET A 358 -12.06 -10.27 8.57
C MET A 358 -11.52 -8.86 8.78
N VAL A 359 -10.33 -8.73 9.37
CA VAL A 359 -9.68 -7.44 9.58
C VAL A 359 -9.07 -6.95 8.28
N SER A 360 -9.46 -5.76 7.85
CA SER A 360 -8.94 -5.10 6.65
C SER A 360 -7.57 -4.48 6.90
N GLY A 361 -6.73 -4.45 5.86
CA GLY A 361 -5.50 -3.66 5.87
C GLY A 361 -5.78 -2.15 5.79
N LEU A 362 -4.74 -1.35 6.01
CA LEU A 362 -4.78 0.09 5.83
C LEU A 362 -4.91 0.46 4.36
N GLY A 363 -5.70 1.48 4.04
CA GLY A 363 -5.73 2.07 2.71
C GLY A 363 -4.44 2.85 2.41
N GLU A 364 -4.31 3.34 1.18
CA GLU A 364 -3.10 4.07 0.75
C GLU A 364 -2.88 5.32 1.60
N THR A 365 -3.93 6.11 1.84
CA THR A 365 -3.87 7.34 2.63
C THR A 365 -3.47 7.06 4.08
N GLU A 366 -4.11 6.09 4.72
CA GLU A 366 -3.83 5.70 6.10
C GLU A 366 -2.43 5.10 6.24
N SER A 367 -2.00 4.34 5.24
CA SER A 367 -0.66 3.76 5.21
C SER A 367 0.42 4.83 5.03
N LEU A 368 0.18 5.83 4.17
CA LEU A 368 1.05 7.00 4.02
C LEU A 368 1.09 7.84 5.28
N GLN A 369 -0.04 8.02 5.97
CA GLN A 369 -0.07 8.69 7.27
C GLN A 369 0.77 7.94 8.31
N LEU A 370 0.63 6.62 8.40
CA LEU A 370 1.40 5.78 9.30
C LEU A 370 2.91 5.82 8.99
N PHE A 371 3.26 5.94 7.71
CA PHE A 371 4.64 6.03 7.22
C PHE A 371 5.25 7.43 7.44
N GLY A 372 4.60 8.47 6.93
CA GLY A 372 5.10 9.84 6.86
C GLY A 372 5.27 10.51 8.22
N ARG A 373 4.43 10.16 9.20
CA ARG A 373 4.48 10.68 10.58
C ARG A 373 5.85 10.53 11.28
N TYR A 374 6.72 9.68 10.76
CA TYR A 374 8.01 9.37 11.38
C TYR A 374 9.17 9.38 10.39
N ALA A 375 8.94 9.67 9.11
CA ALA A 375 9.98 9.64 8.09
C ALA A 375 10.69 10.99 7.90
N PHE A 376 10.06 12.10 8.32
CA PHE A 376 10.53 13.45 8.08
C PHE A 376 10.40 14.28 9.36
N ASP A 377 11.43 15.06 9.70
CA ASP A 377 11.29 16.17 10.64
C ASP A 377 10.74 17.39 9.89
N ASP A 378 10.03 18.27 10.61
CA ASP A 378 9.44 19.52 10.09
C ASP A 378 10.55 20.50 9.62
N GLY A 379 11.15 20.26 8.45
CA GLY A 379 12.20 21.16 7.95
C GLY A 379 12.97 20.81 6.67
N ASP A 380 12.89 19.59 6.10
CA ASP A 380 13.74 19.23 4.95
C ASP A 380 13.03 19.35 3.58
N GLY A 381 13.60 20.19 2.72
CA GLY A 381 12.99 20.77 1.51
C GLY A 381 13.02 19.92 0.23
N ASP A 382 12.64 18.63 0.29
CA ASP A 382 12.51 17.79 -0.91
C ASP A 382 11.25 16.89 -0.86
N GLN A 383 10.14 17.51 -0.46
CA GLN A 383 8.87 16.87 -0.11
C GLN A 383 8.26 16.08 -1.28
N GLU A 384 8.34 16.61 -2.50
CA GLU A 384 7.70 16.03 -3.70
C GLU A 384 8.39 14.74 -4.19
N ALA A 385 9.72 14.66 -4.10
CA ALA A 385 10.48 13.47 -4.50
C ALA A 385 10.48 12.38 -3.41
N CYS A 386 10.34 12.76 -2.14
CA CYS A 386 10.15 11.84 -1.02
C CYS A 386 8.74 11.25 -0.97
N GLU A 387 7.73 11.97 -1.47
CA GLU A 387 6.36 11.49 -1.57
C GLU A 387 6.20 10.30 -2.53
N GLU A 388 6.79 10.35 -3.73
CA GLU A 388 6.70 9.23 -4.69
C GLU A 388 7.39 7.97 -4.13
N LEU A 389 8.55 8.13 -3.51
CA LEU A 389 9.26 7.04 -2.82
C LEU A 389 8.43 6.44 -1.69
N SER A 390 7.80 7.29 -0.88
CA SER A 390 6.93 6.87 0.23
C SER A 390 5.71 6.10 -0.28
N ARG A 391 5.05 6.58 -1.35
CA ARG A 391 3.94 5.87 -2.00
C ARG A 391 4.36 4.50 -2.48
N ASN A 392 5.51 4.40 -3.15
CA ASN A 392 6.02 3.13 -3.66
C ASN A 392 6.32 2.13 -2.54
N LEU A 393 6.99 2.56 -1.47
CA LEU A 393 7.33 1.71 -0.31
C LEU A 393 6.11 1.26 0.48
N VAL A 394 5.17 2.18 0.75
CA VAL A 394 3.88 1.86 1.39
C VAL A 394 3.08 0.88 0.55
N HIS A 395 3.09 1.08 -0.77
CA HIS A 395 2.45 0.17 -1.70
C HIS A 395 3.08 -1.24 -1.65
N TYR A 396 4.42 -1.36 -1.49
CA TYR A 396 5.07 -2.66 -1.23
C TYR A 396 4.62 -3.29 0.08
N ALA A 397 4.42 -2.49 1.14
CA ALA A 397 3.97 -2.97 2.43
C ALA A 397 2.54 -3.56 2.41
N GLY A 398 1.78 -3.32 1.34
CA GLY A 398 0.50 -3.98 1.11
C GLY A 398 -0.62 -3.61 2.08
N GLY A 399 -0.53 -2.43 2.71
CA GLY A 399 -1.48 -2.00 3.73
C GLY A 399 -1.35 -2.78 5.05
N LEU A 400 -0.26 -3.52 5.27
CA LEU A 400 0.03 -4.19 6.54
C LEU A 400 0.70 -3.20 7.52
N PRO A 401 0.04 -2.81 8.62
CA PRO A 401 0.62 -1.89 9.60
C PRO A 401 2.01 -2.30 10.08
N SER A 402 2.23 -3.58 10.37
CA SER A 402 3.52 -4.05 10.87
C SER A 402 4.65 -3.82 9.86
N ALA A 403 4.40 -4.08 8.56
CA ALA A 403 5.40 -3.92 7.52
C ALA A 403 5.70 -2.45 7.23
N ILE A 404 4.68 -1.60 7.29
CA ILE A 404 4.85 -0.15 7.19
C ILE A 404 5.72 0.36 8.35
N ILE A 405 5.43 -0.08 9.57
CA ILE A 405 6.21 0.29 10.77
C ILE A 405 7.66 -0.19 10.62
N THR A 406 7.88 -1.42 10.16
CA THR A 406 9.22 -1.96 9.94
C THR A 406 10.00 -1.19 8.87
N LEU A 407 9.40 -0.90 7.72
CA LEU A 407 10.04 -0.09 6.66
C LEU A 407 10.40 1.30 7.18
N ARG A 408 9.48 1.95 7.89
CA ARG A 408 9.72 3.22 8.58
C ARG A 408 10.91 3.13 9.51
N THR A 409 10.95 2.15 10.44
CA THR A 409 12.02 2.03 11.44
C THR A 409 13.38 1.87 10.78
N TRP A 410 13.46 1.15 9.66
CA TRP A 410 14.70 1.01 8.91
C TRP A 410 15.12 2.30 8.22
N LEU A 411 14.17 3.03 7.63
CA LEU A 411 14.40 4.24 6.84
C LEU A 411 14.64 5.49 7.69
N PHE A 412 14.25 5.45 8.96
CA PHE A 412 14.44 6.50 9.94
C PHE A 412 15.92 6.98 9.94
N GLU A 413 16.13 8.29 9.80
CA GLU A 413 17.45 8.97 9.70
C GLU A 413 18.34 8.60 8.49
N ARG A 414 17.85 7.81 7.52
CA ARG A 414 18.63 7.42 6.32
C ARG A 414 18.42 8.37 5.15
N LYS A 415 19.50 8.60 4.36
CA LYS A 415 19.49 9.44 3.14
C LYS A 415 18.65 8.84 2.00
N LYS A 416 18.11 9.70 1.11
CA LYS A 416 17.30 9.36 -0.09
C LYS A 416 17.91 8.28 -0.99
N ASP A 417 19.23 8.25 -1.17
CA ASP A 417 19.89 7.21 -1.97
C ASP A 417 19.69 5.80 -1.40
N GLN A 418 19.62 5.66 -0.08
CA GLN A 418 19.36 4.37 0.58
C GLN A 418 17.91 3.94 0.40
N TRP A 419 16.97 4.90 0.35
CA TRP A 419 15.57 4.64 0.04
C TRP A 419 15.42 4.14 -1.39
N ASN A 420 16.08 4.79 -2.35
CA ASN A 420 16.10 4.36 -3.75
C ASN A 420 16.72 2.97 -3.91
N LYS A 421 17.82 2.67 -3.21
CA LYS A 421 18.43 1.32 -3.22
C LYS A 421 17.51 0.27 -2.62
N LEU A 422 16.82 0.57 -1.52
CA LEU A 422 15.83 -0.33 -0.93
C LEU A 422 14.67 -0.56 -1.90
N LEU A 423 14.12 0.50 -2.49
CA LEU A 423 13.03 0.41 -3.45
C LEU A 423 13.45 -0.42 -4.67
N GLN A 424 14.61 -0.14 -5.26
CA GLN A 424 15.16 -0.94 -6.37
C GLN A 424 15.36 -2.40 -6.00
N ARG A 425 15.66 -2.71 -4.72
CA ARG A 425 15.82 -4.07 -4.24
C ARG A 425 14.47 -4.76 -4.00
N LEU A 426 13.49 -4.06 -3.42
CA LEU A 426 12.10 -4.53 -3.30
C LEU A 426 11.45 -4.72 -4.68
N GLU A 427 11.82 -3.87 -5.65
CA GLU A 427 11.52 -3.98 -7.08
C GLU A 427 12.31 -5.09 -7.80
N ARG A 428 13.25 -5.77 -7.16
CA ARG A 428 13.99 -6.89 -7.78
C ARG A 428 13.71 -8.20 -7.09
N ASN A 429 13.45 -8.15 -5.79
CA ASN A 429 13.07 -9.23 -4.93
C ASN A 429 12.09 -8.67 -3.89
N PRO A 430 10.77 -8.86 -4.05
CA PRO A 430 9.77 -8.44 -3.07
C PRO A 430 9.90 -9.31 -1.82
N ILE A 431 10.89 -9.03 -0.98
CA ILE A 431 11.12 -9.66 0.31
C ILE A 431 10.54 -8.73 1.36
N LEU A 432 9.37 -9.08 1.87
CA LEU A 432 8.91 -8.60 3.17
C LEU A 432 8.77 -9.85 4.02
N ASP A 433 9.80 -10.16 4.81
CA ASP A 433 9.66 -11.23 5.78
C ASP A 433 8.86 -10.68 6.98
N TYR A 434 7.60 -11.10 7.08
CA TYR A 434 6.67 -10.73 8.15
C TYR A 434 6.84 -11.60 9.41
N THR A 435 7.87 -12.45 9.46
CA THR A 435 8.17 -13.28 10.65
C THR A 435 8.42 -12.41 11.89
N GLY A 436 8.91 -11.18 11.72
CA GLY A 436 9.32 -10.35 12.85
C GLY A 436 10.56 -10.88 13.56
N GLU A 437 11.16 -11.99 13.08
CA GLU A 437 12.32 -12.63 13.68
C GLU A 437 13.65 -12.25 13.00
N CYS A 438 13.63 -11.68 11.78
CA CYS A 438 14.87 -11.45 11.01
C CYS A 438 15.22 -9.98 10.66
N LEU A 439 14.52 -8.98 11.19
CA LEU A 439 14.83 -7.57 10.86
C LEU A 439 15.66 -6.83 11.93
N GLU A 440 16.09 -7.50 13.01
CA GLU A 440 17.02 -6.91 13.99
C GLU A 440 18.39 -6.57 13.39
N ASN A 441 18.74 -7.11 12.20
CA ASN A 441 19.96 -6.75 11.48
C ASN A 441 19.66 -6.19 10.09
N ALA A 442 19.10 -4.97 10.07
CA ALA A 442 18.94 -4.08 8.92
C ALA A 442 20.17 -3.98 7.98
N ASP A 443 21.38 -4.19 8.46
CA ASP A 443 22.61 -4.17 7.67
C ASP A 443 22.81 -5.45 6.83
N SER A 444 22.21 -6.57 7.25
CA SER A 444 22.16 -7.81 6.45
C SER A 444 21.31 -7.68 5.16
N PHE A 445 20.44 -6.66 5.10
CA PHE A 445 19.62 -6.37 3.91
C PHE A 445 20.41 -5.68 2.79
N LEU A 446 21.49 -4.96 3.12
CA LEU A 446 22.36 -4.33 2.12
C LEU A 446 23.53 -5.25 1.75
N HIS A 447 24.02 -6.02 2.73
CA HIS A 447 25.03 -7.05 2.55
C HIS A 447 24.53 -8.33 3.22
N PRO A 448 23.86 -9.26 2.52
CA PRO A 448 23.62 -10.56 3.11
C PRO A 448 25.00 -11.09 3.50
N SER A 449 25.21 -11.37 4.79
CA SER A 449 26.32 -12.23 5.17
C SER A 449 26.00 -13.56 4.52
N GLU A 450 26.50 -13.78 3.30
CA GLU A 450 26.30 -15.00 2.53
C GLU A 450 26.85 -16.13 3.38
N SER A 451 25.97 -16.88 4.03
CA SER A 451 26.37 -18.09 4.73
C SER A 451 26.68 -19.12 3.65
N VAL A 452 27.94 -19.53 3.61
CA VAL A 452 28.45 -20.50 2.65
C VAL A 452 28.46 -21.87 3.30
N VAL A 453 28.00 -22.89 2.59
CA VAL A 453 28.01 -24.29 3.06
C VAL A 453 28.85 -25.14 2.12
N GLY A 454 29.77 -25.94 2.68
CA GLY A 454 30.73 -26.73 1.91
C GLY A 454 32.04 -25.99 1.62
N PRO A 455 32.82 -26.41 0.60
CA PRO A 455 32.49 -27.43 -0.37
C PRO A 455 32.67 -28.83 0.21
N TYR A 456 31.78 -29.76 -0.14
CA TYR A 456 31.89 -31.18 0.20
C TYR A 456 32.52 -31.92 -0.97
N GLY A 457 33.52 -32.74 -0.70
CA GLY A 457 34.36 -33.39 -1.72
C GLY A 457 35.85 -33.11 -1.50
N GLU A 458 36.71 -33.56 -2.42
CA GLU A 458 38.18 -33.58 -2.24
C GLU A 458 38.92 -32.60 -3.18
N HIS A 459 40.25 -32.52 -3.04
CA HIS A 459 41.09 -31.45 -3.61
C HIS A 459 41.37 -31.48 -5.12
N GLY A 460 40.81 -32.44 -5.88
CA GLY A 460 41.03 -32.57 -7.33
C GLY A 460 40.32 -31.52 -8.17
N GLY A 461 40.82 -31.26 -9.38
CA GLY A 461 40.22 -30.36 -10.36
C GLY A 461 40.51 -28.87 -10.16
N SER A 462 40.08 -28.07 -11.14
CA SER A 462 40.12 -26.60 -11.09
C SER A 462 38.92 -26.07 -10.31
N SER A 463 39.10 -24.97 -9.59
CA SER A 463 38.01 -24.31 -8.86
C SER A 463 37.00 -23.70 -9.83
N PHE A 464 35.72 -23.81 -9.48
CA PHE A 464 34.65 -23.04 -10.10
C PHE A 464 33.87 -22.30 -9.01
N ASP A 465 33.31 -21.14 -9.36
CA ASP A 465 32.46 -20.35 -8.49
C ASP A 465 31.47 -19.59 -9.36
N ASP A 466 30.21 -20.03 -9.33
CA ASP A 466 29.14 -19.41 -10.11
C ASP A 466 28.68 -18.07 -9.54
N LYS A 467 29.06 -17.71 -8.30
CA LYS A 467 28.51 -16.60 -7.50
C LYS A 467 27.06 -16.84 -7.05
N ALA A 468 26.57 -15.95 -6.19
CA ALA A 468 25.20 -15.96 -5.70
C ALA A 468 24.25 -15.19 -6.65
N TYR A 469 23.10 -15.78 -6.96
CA TYR A 469 22.03 -15.19 -7.78
C TYR A 469 20.72 -15.01 -6.99
N SER A 470 19.63 -14.58 -7.63
CA SER A 470 18.32 -14.38 -6.99
C SER A 470 17.58 -15.70 -6.76
N GLY A 471 17.92 -16.75 -7.53
CA GLY A 471 17.45 -18.10 -7.32
C GLY A 471 17.92 -19.05 -8.43
N ILE A 472 17.39 -20.27 -8.42
CA ILE A 472 17.70 -21.31 -9.41
C ILE A 472 16.39 -21.66 -10.11
N ARG A 473 16.42 -21.75 -11.44
CA ARG A 473 15.27 -22.17 -12.26
C ARG A 473 15.39 -23.64 -12.64
N GLN A 474 16.59 -24.08 -12.99
CA GLN A 474 16.83 -25.42 -13.48
C GLN A 474 18.27 -25.87 -13.20
N MET A 475 18.48 -27.18 -13.04
CA MET A 475 19.80 -27.80 -12.94
C MET A 475 19.85 -29.03 -13.86
N GLU A 476 20.86 -29.08 -14.72
CA GLU A 476 21.19 -30.21 -15.58
C GLU A 476 22.32 -31.02 -14.91
N ILE A 477 22.11 -32.31 -14.70
CA ILE A 477 23.06 -33.22 -14.07
C ILE A 477 23.32 -34.37 -15.05
N VAL A 478 24.58 -34.57 -15.43
CA VAL A 478 25.00 -35.68 -16.29
C VAL A 478 25.70 -36.72 -15.45
N VAL A 479 25.18 -37.95 -15.47
CA VAL A 479 25.75 -39.11 -14.78
C VAL A 479 26.46 -39.99 -15.80
N PHE A 480 27.72 -40.31 -15.54
CA PHE A 480 28.53 -41.21 -16.36
C PHE A 480 28.94 -42.44 -15.56
N GLY A 481 28.36 -43.61 -15.88
CA GLY A 481 28.52 -44.80 -15.05
C GLY A 481 27.98 -44.57 -13.63
N PRO A 482 28.75 -44.83 -12.56
CA PRO A 482 28.31 -44.64 -11.18
C PRO A 482 28.55 -43.23 -10.61
N VAL A 483 29.00 -42.25 -11.41
CA VAL A 483 29.50 -40.95 -10.90
C VAL A 483 28.85 -39.74 -11.57
N VAL A 484 28.83 -38.61 -10.86
CA VAL A 484 28.36 -37.33 -11.41
C VAL A 484 29.45 -36.74 -12.32
N GLY A 485 29.22 -36.84 -13.63
CA GLY A 485 30.14 -36.40 -14.67
C GLY A 485 30.20 -34.88 -14.78
N SER A 486 29.05 -34.23 -14.91
CA SER A 486 28.99 -32.77 -14.94
C SER A 486 27.68 -32.20 -14.43
N ILE A 487 27.73 -30.94 -14.02
CA ILE A 487 26.56 -30.14 -13.67
C ILE A 487 26.54 -28.83 -14.47
N ARG A 488 25.35 -28.33 -14.75
CA ARG A 488 25.10 -27.01 -15.31
C ARG A 488 23.84 -26.44 -14.70
N ILE A 489 23.86 -25.17 -14.32
CA ILE A 489 22.78 -24.54 -13.57
C ILE A 489 22.26 -23.31 -14.32
N ASP A 490 20.94 -23.23 -14.41
CA ASP A 490 20.20 -22.08 -14.93
C ASP A 490 19.70 -21.28 -13.73
N TYR A 491 20.38 -20.17 -13.46
CA TYR A 491 20.06 -19.24 -12.39
C TYR A 491 19.05 -18.18 -12.84
N ASP A 492 18.25 -17.73 -11.89
CA ASP A 492 17.51 -16.48 -11.99
C ASP A 492 18.35 -15.35 -11.40
N HIS A 493 18.67 -14.35 -12.22
CA HIS A 493 19.27 -13.10 -11.77
C HIS A 493 18.31 -11.94 -12.02
N ASN A 494 17.43 -11.69 -11.05
CA ASN A 494 16.41 -10.63 -11.09
C ASN A 494 15.52 -10.75 -12.34
N GLY A 495 14.98 -11.96 -12.58
CA GLY A 495 14.15 -12.28 -13.74
C GLY A 495 14.93 -12.60 -15.02
N SER A 496 16.24 -12.32 -15.07
CA SER A 496 17.11 -12.68 -16.18
C SER A 496 17.62 -14.11 -16.04
N LEU A 497 17.81 -14.81 -17.15
CA LEU A 497 18.41 -16.14 -17.13
C LEU A 497 19.93 -16.01 -17.24
N VAL A 498 20.64 -16.54 -16.24
CA VAL A 498 22.11 -16.69 -16.27
C VAL A 498 22.41 -18.18 -16.19
N ARG A 499 23.06 -18.72 -17.21
CA ARG A 499 23.39 -20.14 -17.29
C ARG A 499 24.88 -20.32 -17.05
N SER A 500 25.21 -21.11 -16.03
CA SER A 500 26.59 -21.45 -15.69
C SER A 500 27.30 -22.15 -16.85
N CYS A 501 28.63 -22.10 -16.83
CA CYS A 501 29.43 -23.08 -17.56
C CYS A 501 29.06 -24.51 -17.11
N ARG A 502 29.38 -25.49 -17.97
CA ARG A 502 29.32 -26.89 -17.54
C ARG A 502 30.53 -27.17 -16.64
N HIS A 503 30.29 -27.58 -15.40
CA HIS A 503 31.32 -27.95 -14.44
C HIS A 503 31.54 -29.46 -14.53
N GLY A 504 32.70 -29.88 -15.02
CA GLY A 504 33.00 -31.26 -15.40
C GLY A 504 32.99 -31.48 -16.92
N GLU A 505 33.54 -32.60 -17.40
CA GLU A 505 33.59 -32.91 -18.83
C GLU A 505 32.26 -33.44 -19.38
N SER A 506 32.03 -33.22 -20.68
CA SER A 506 30.85 -33.70 -21.39
C SER A 506 31.03 -35.16 -21.81
N HIS A 507 30.88 -36.08 -20.86
CA HIS A 507 30.83 -37.51 -21.16
C HIS A 507 29.50 -37.91 -21.83
N GLU A 508 29.49 -38.95 -22.66
CA GLU A 508 28.25 -39.60 -23.12
C GLU A 508 27.58 -40.33 -21.94
N GLY A 509 26.82 -39.58 -21.14
CA GLY A 509 26.16 -40.05 -19.91
C GLY A 509 24.65 -39.77 -19.90
N GLN A 510 23.96 -40.35 -18.92
CA GLN A 510 22.53 -40.08 -18.73
C GLN A 510 22.34 -38.66 -18.21
N THR A 511 21.65 -37.82 -18.98
CA THR A 511 21.33 -36.44 -18.60
C THR A 511 19.99 -36.40 -17.89
N SER A 512 19.95 -35.80 -16.70
CA SER A 512 18.75 -35.54 -15.92
C SER A 512 18.58 -34.04 -15.71
N THR A 513 17.36 -33.54 -15.89
CA THR A 513 17.05 -32.12 -15.72
C THR A 513 16.09 -31.93 -14.55
N VAL A 514 16.54 -31.20 -13.54
CA VAL A 514 15.74 -30.76 -12.40
C VAL A 514 15.18 -29.38 -12.74
N THR A 515 13.89 -29.30 -13.02
CA THR A 515 13.19 -28.02 -13.28
C THR A 515 12.37 -27.64 -12.05
N LEU A 516 12.58 -26.42 -11.55
CA LEU A 516 11.86 -25.87 -10.40
C LEU A 516 10.72 -24.99 -10.87
N ASP A 517 9.58 -25.08 -10.21
CA ASP A 517 8.44 -24.14 -10.34
C ASP A 517 8.76 -22.77 -9.71
N TYR A 518 9.80 -22.10 -10.22
CA TYR A 518 10.30 -20.83 -9.71
C TYR A 518 9.27 -19.69 -9.92
N PRO A 519 9.05 -18.78 -8.93
CA PRO A 519 9.78 -18.63 -7.67
C PRO A 519 9.24 -19.45 -6.49
N ASP A 520 8.13 -20.19 -6.67
CA ASP A 520 7.44 -20.87 -5.57
C ASP A 520 8.10 -22.20 -5.16
N GLU A 521 8.90 -22.79 -6.02
CA GLU A 521 9.79 -23.91 -5.73
C GLU A 521 11.25 -23.45 -5.77
N TYR A 522 11.97 -23.64 -4.66
CA TYR A 522 13.37 -23.24 -4.52
C TYR A 522 14.15 -24.31 -3.75
N LEU A 523 15.46 -24.37 -4.00
CA LEU A 523 16.33 -25.34 -3.36
C LEU A 523 16.60 -24.97 -1.90
N THR A 524 16.40 -25.94 -1.02
CA THR A 524 16.63 -25.81 0.42
C THR A 524 17.89 -26.55 0.85
N SER A 525 18.29 -27.62 0.16
CA SER A 525 19.50 -28.38 0.50
C SER A 525 19.99 -29.24 -0.66
N ILE A 526 21.24 -29.68 -0.58
CA ILE A 526 21.81 -30.76 -1.40
C ILE A 526 22.39 -31.81 -0.45
N SER A 527 22.20 -33.08 -0.83
CA SER A 527 22.88 -34.21 -0.20
C SER A 527 23.44 -35.15 -1.27
N GLY A 528 24.26 -36.12 -0.90
CA GLY A 528 24.83 -37.06 -1.84
C GLY A 528 25.92 -37.92 -1.20
N CYS A 529 26.67 -38.66 -2.02
CA CYS A 529 27.83 -39.42 -1.57
C CYS A 529 29.10 -39.01 -2.32
N THR A 530 30.22 -38.92 -1.60
CA THR A 530 31.56 -38.73 -2.18
C THR A 530 32.29 -40.07 -2.25
N ASN A 531 33.11 -40.25 -3.27
CA ASN A 531 34.07 -41.35 -3.33
C ASN A 531 35.46 -40.80 -2.98
N THR A 532 35.95 -41.10 -1.77
CA THR A 532 37.24 -40.58 -1.29
C THR A 532 38.43 -41.16 -2.03
N ASN A 533 38.32 -42.37 -2.59
CA ASN A 533 39.41 -42.98 -3.36
C ASN A 533 39.59 -42.35 -4.74
N LEU A 534 38.48 -41.90 -5.34
CA LEU A 534 38.46 -41.28 -6.66
C LEU A 534 38.40 -39.75 -6.60
N CYS A 535 38.29 -39.16 -5.40
CA CYS A 535 38.18 -37.71 -5.15
C CYS A 535 37.03 -37.04 -5.93
N ILE A 536 35.86 -37.69 -6.02
CA ILE A 536 34.71 -37.23 -6.83
C ILE A 536 33.39 -37.29 -6.08
N ILE A 537 32.42 -36.52 -6.56
CA ILE A 537 31.00 -36.64 -6.21
C ILE A 537 30.42 -37.84 -6.95
N GLN A 538 30.05 -38.87 -6.20
CA GLN A 538 29.51 -40.12 -6.75
C GLN A 538 28.00 -40.01 -6.97
N SER A 539 27.29 -39.33 -6.07
CA SER A 539 25.86 -39.04 -6.26
C SER A 539 25.42 -37.68 -5.72
N LEU A 540 24.32 -37.17 -6.26
CA LEU A 540 23.64 -35.95 -5.82
C LEU A 540 22.13 -36.18 -5.66
N SER A 541 21.59 -35.67 -4.58
CA SER A 541 20.16 -35.53 -4.28
C SER A 541 19.86 -34.05 -4.04
N ILE A 542 18.89 -33.52 -4.77
CA ILE A 542 18.52 -32.10 -4.73
C ILE A 542 17.21 -31.96 -3.95
N HIS A 543 17.21 -31.13 -2.90
CA HIS A 543 16.02 -30.93 -2.05
C HIS A 543 15.45 -29.53 -2.28
N SER A 544 14.16 -29.46 -2.61
CA SER A 544 13.38 -28.22 -2.68
C SER A 544 12.44 -28.09 -1.47
N ASN A 545 11.85 -26.91 -1.30
CA ASN A 545 10.76 -26.68 -0.34
C ASN A 545 9.48 -27.49 -0.64
N ARG A 546 9.40 -28.17 -1.79
CA ARG A 546 8.23 -28.99 -2.19
C ARG A 546 8.54 -30.48 -2.28
N ARG A 547 9.73 -30.87 -2.74
CA ARG A 547 10.06 -32.27 -3.08
C ARG A 547 11.57 -32.51 -3.15
N LYS A 548 11.94 -33.79 -3.25
CA LYS A 548 13.32 -34.25 -3.48
C LYS A 548 13.48 -34.77 -4.91
N TYR A 549 14.60 -34.46 -5.56
CA TYR A 549 15.02 -34.99 -6.85
C TYR A 549 16.27 -35.87 -6.71
N GLY A 550 16.38 -36.89 -7.56
CA GLY A 550 17.44 -37.88 -7.47
C GLY A 550 17.12 -39.01 -6.49
N PRO A 551 18.12 -39.76 -6.03
CA PRO A 551 19.56 -39.55 -6.24
C PRO A 551 19.98 -39.73 -7.70
N PHE A 552 20.97 -38.96 -8.13
CA PHE A 552 21.63 -39.05 -9.42
C PHE A 552 23.03 -39.60 -9.21
N GLY A 553 23.35 -40.78 -9.77
CA GLY A 553 24.61 -41.49 -9.52
C GLY A 553 24.49 -42.60 -8.47
N ASP A 554 25.62 -43.13 -8.01
CA ASP A 554 25.66 -44.23 -7.04
C ASP A 554 25.82 -43.73 -5.59
N GLU A 555 25.07 -44.31 -4.66
CA GLU A 555 25.05 -43.96 -3.24
C GLU A 555 26.06 -44.77 -2.40
N ASN A 556 26.86 -45.66 -3.00
CA ASN A 556 27.86 -46.50 -2.32
C ASN A 556 29.12 -45.75 -1.78
N GLY A 557 29.04 -44.45 -1.52
CA GLY A 557 30.15 -43.62 -1.03
C GLY A 557 29.95 -43.07 0.39
N ASN A 558 30.77 -42.10 0.77
CA ASN A 558 30.64 -41.39 2.05
C ASN A 558 29.53 -40.33 1.95
N PRO A 559 28.47 -40.40 2.77
CA PRO A 559 27.35 -39.48 2.65
C PRO A 559 27.73 -38.07 3.12
N PHE A 560 27.20 -37.07 2.43
CA PHE A 560 27.21 -35.68 2.84
C PHE A 560 25.83 -35.06 2.66
N SER A 561 25.54 -34.04 3.47
CA SER A 561 24.33 -33.23 3.35
C SER A 561 24.64 -31.84 3.86
N PHE A 562 24.05 -30.84 3.22
CA PHE A 562 24.04 -29.50 3.79
C PHE A 562 23.03 -29.54 4.96
N HIS A 563 23.51 -29.62 6.21
CA HIS A 563 22.69 -29.90 7.40
C HIS A 563 21.61 -28.83 7.68
N ASP A 564 20.41 -29.28 8.09
CA ASP A 564 19.24 -28.45 8.49
C ASP A 564 19.52 -27.34 9.52
N LYS A 565 20.56 -27.47 10.36
CA LYS A 565 20.89 -26.45 11.38
C LYS A 565 21.55 -25.19 10.81
N GLN A 566 22.16 -25.24 9.63
CA GLN A 566 22.83 -24.09 8.99
C GLN A 566 21.92 -23.33 8.00
N ILE A 567 20.85 -23.97 7.50
CA ILE A 567 19.92 -23.43 6.49
C ILE A 567 18.55 -23.15 7.11
N LYS A 568 18.48 -22.88 8.41
CA LYS A 568 17.19 -22.96 9.12
C LYS A 568 16.11 -22.00 8.59
N ASP A 569 16.48 -20.99 7.81
CA ASP A 569 15.56 -20.03 7.19
C ASP A 569 16.03 -19.54 5.79
N GLY A 570 16.79 -20.38 5.05
CA GLY A 570 17.46 -19.98 3.80
C GLY A 570 17.15 -20.83 2.56
N LYS A 571 17.50 -20.31 1.38
CA LYS A 571 17.47 -20.99 0.07
C LYS A 571 18.85 -20.94 -0.58
N ILE A 572 19.16 -21.93 -1.44
CA ILE A 572 20.40 -21.94 -2.22
C ILE A 572 20.30 -20.92 -3.36
N LEU A 573 21.31 -20.07 -3.49
CA LEU A 573 21.40 -18.98 -4.47
C LEU A 573 22.44 -19.23 -5.58
N GLY A 574 23.42 -20.09 -5.33
CA GLY A 574 24.58 -20.29 -6.19
C GLY A 574 25.42 -21.47 -5.74
N PHE A 575 26.28 -21.98 -6.63
CA PHE A 575 27.20 -23.08 -6.33
C PHE A 575 28.65 -22.69 -6.59
N PHE A 576 29.55 -23.29 -5.82
CA PHE A 576 31.00 -23.21 -6.02
C PHE A 576 31.62 -24.57 -5.68
N GLY A 577 32.85 -24.82 -6.10
CA GLY A 577 33.50 -26.10 -5.84
C GLY A 577 34.71 -26.33 -6.71
N LYS A 578 34.98 -27.60 -7.02
CA LYS A 578 36.06 -28.00 -7.94
C LYS A 578 35.58 -29.03 -8.95
N CYS A 579 36.08 -28.96 -10.17
CA CYS A 579 35.82 -29.92 -11.23
C CYS A 579 37.03 -30.14 -12.15
N GLY A 580 37.15 -31.34 -12.69
CA GLY A 580 38.07 -31.73 -13.76
C GLY A 580 37.31 -32.53 -14.81
N SER A 581 37.70 -33.78 -15.06
CA SER A 581 36.87 -34.72 -15.84
C SER A 581 35.53 -35.06 -15.17
N TYR A 582 35.40 -34.83 -13.86
CA TYR A 582 34.17 -35.05 -13.07
C TYR A 582 33.96 -33.89 -12.09
N VAL A 583 32.81 -33.85 -11.43
CA VAL A 583 32.59 -32.94 -10.29
C VAL A 583 33.32 -33.48 -9.05
N ASN A 584 34.33 -32.76 -8.57
CA ASN A 584 35.20 -33.19 -7.46
C ASN A 584 34.68 -32.74 -6.10
N SER A 585 34.14 -31.53 -6.03
CA SER A 585 33.51 -31.00 -4.82
C SER A 585 32.42 -29.97 -5.14
N ILE A 586 31.46 -29.83 -4.23
CA ILE A 586 30.33 -28.89 -4.37
C ILE A 586 30.01 -28.22 -3.03
N GLY A 587 29.87 -26.90 -3.05
CA GLY A 587 29.37 -26.05 -1.99
C GLY A 587 28.33 -25.09 -2.54
N ALA A 588 27.60 -24.42 -1.64
CA ALA A 588 26.51 -23.52 -1.99
C ALA A 588 26.54 -22.20 -1.23
N TYR A 589 26.10 -21.14 -1.90
CA TYR A 589 25.73 -19.87 -1.30
C TYR A 589 24.29 -19.95 -0.79
N ILE A 590 24.08 -19.63 0.48
CA ILE A 590 22.74 -19.60 1.10
C ILE A 590 22.34 -18.15 1.34
N GLY A 591 21.09 -17.82 0.99
CA GLY A 591 20.48 -16.53 1.29
C GLY A 591 19.04 -16.68 1.80
N PRO A 592 18.39 -15.58 2.20
CA PRO A 592 17.06 -15.62 2.81
C PRO A 592 15.98 -16.13 1.83
N ILE A 593 14.97 -16.81 2.38
CA ILE A 593 13.79 -17.23 1.62
C ILE A 593 12.96 -16.00 1.24
N SER A 594 12.84 -15.75 -0.06
CA SER A 594 11.95 -14.73 -0.60
C SER A 594 10.52 -15.25 -0.56
N HIS A 595 9.65 -14.66 0.26
CA HIS A 595 8.21 -14.83 0.10
C HIS A 595 7.73 -13.69 -0.79
N PRO A 596 7.48 -13.94 -2.09
CA PRO A 596 7.19 -12.85 -3.02
C PRO A 596 5.98 -12.01 -2.57
N TYR A 597 5.01 -12.60 -1.86
CA TYR A 597 3.83 -11.90 -1.33
C TYR A 597 3.26 -12.56 -0.08
N SER A 598 2.68 -11.75 0.82
CA SER A 598 2.00 -12.18 2.05
C SER A 598 0.61 -12.79 1.83
N PHE A 599 0.03 -12.63 0.63
CA PHE A 599 -1.35 -13.00 0.35
C PHE A 599 -1.44 -13.74 -0.99
N LYS A 600 -1.71 -15.04 -0.96
CA LYS A 600 -2.08 -15.84 -2.15
C LYS A 600 -3.58 -15.70 -2.47
N THR A 601 -4.36 -15.30 -1.48
CA THR A 601 -5.80 -15.08 -1.53
C THR A 601 -6.21 -13.94 -0.61
N ILE A 602 -7.31 -13.26 -0.94
CA ILE A 602 -7.97 -12.25 -0.12
C ILE A 602 -9.45 -12.59 0.03
N GLY A 603 -9.99 -12.41 1.24
CA GLY A 603 -11.38 -12.78 1.54
C GLY A 603 -11.56 -14.31 1.70
N PRO A 604 -12.80 -14.82 1.54
CA PRO A 604 -13.94 -14.12 0.98
C PRO A 604 -14.59 -13.19 2.01
N PHE A 605 -14.93 -11.98 1.58
CA PHE A 605 -15.61 -10.98 2.40
C PHE A 605 -17.12 -11.15 2.25
N GLY A 606 -17.82 -11.35 3.36
CA GLY A 606 -19.28 -11.55 3.39
C GLY A 606 -19.67 -12.93 3.93
N ASN A 607 -20.87 -13.38 3.58
CA ASN A 607 -21.49 -14.59 4.09
C ASN A 607 -21.03 -15.79 3.25
N GLN A 608 -20.68 -16.91 3.88
CA GLN A 608 -20.19 -18.12 3.20
C GLN A 608 -21.22 -19.26 3.20
N ASP A 609 -22.40 -19.08 3.81
CA ASP A 609 -23.45 -20.11 3.90
C ASP A 609 -24.21 -20.34 2.58
N GLY A 610 -23.86 -19.64 1.49
CA GLY A 610 -24.48 -19.76 0.16
C GLY A 610 -23.88 -20.85 -0.73
N ASN A 611 -24.32 -20.92 -2.00
CA ASN A 611 -23.66 -21.79 -2.98
C ASN A 611 -22.27 -21.24 -3.29
N SER A 612 -21.23 -21.99 -2.99
CA SER A 612 -19.85 -21.59 -3.26
C SER A 612 -19.54 -21.63 -4.75
N TRP A 613 -18.68 -20.71 -5.18
CA TRP A 613 -18.16 -20.64 -6.54
C TRP A 613 -16.68 -20.26 -6.51
N ASP A 614 -15.93 -20.72 -7.52
CA ASP A 614 -14.50 -20.49 -7.67
C ASP A 614 -14.16 -20.55 -9.16
N ASP A 615 -13.70 -19.42 -9.71
CA ASP A 615 -13.32 -19.34 -11.12
C ASP A 615 -11.90 -19.89 -11.39
N GLY A 616 -11.15 -20.20 -10.33
CA GLY A 616 -9.74 -20.56 -10.41
C GLY A 616 -8.84 -19.36 -10.73
N LYS A 617 -7.58 -19.65 -11.07
CA LYS A 617 -6.58 -18.65 -11.45
C LYS A 617 -6.47 -18.54 -12.96
N HIS A 618 -6.42 -17.31 -13.46
CA HIS A 618 -6.25 -16.98 -14.87
C HIS A 618 -5.12 -15.99 -15.08
N PRO A 619 -4.41 -16.00 -16.22
CA PRO A 619 -3.32 -15.06 -16.49
C PRO A 619 -3.65 -13.59 -16.22
N ASP A 620 -4.84 -13.10 -16.57
CA ASP A 620 -5.29 -11.74 -16.23
C ASP A 620 -6.82 -11.58 -16.33
N ILE A 621 -7.33 -10.40 -16.00
CA ILE A 621 -8.75 -10.03 -16.13
C ILE A 621 -8.88 -8.98 -17.24
N ARG A 622 -9.88 -9.14 -18.12
CA ARG A 622 -10.20 -8.17 -19.18
C ARG A 622 -11.37 -7.27 -18.81
N GLN A 623 -12.39 -7.86 -18.22
CA GLN A 623 -13.64 -7.16 -17.95
C GLN A 623 -14.37 -7.79 -16.76
N ILE A 624 -15.03 -6.93 -15.97
CA ILE A 624 -15.95 -7.34 -14.92
C ILE A 624 -17.26 -6.58 -15.13
N ASP A 625 -18.35 -7.31 -15.31
CA ASP A 625 -19.69 -6.75 -15.37
C ASP A 625 -20.36 -6.94 -14.01
N VAL A 626 -20.90 -5.85 -13.46
CA VAL A 626 -21.58 -5.85 -12.16
C VAL A 626 -23.03 -5.43 -12.35
N VAL A 627 -23.95 -6.19 -11.78
CA VAL A 627 -25.36 -5.83 -11.66
C VAL A 627 -25.65 -5.51 -10.21
N PHE A 628 -26.19 -4.32 -9.95
CA PHE A 628 -26.42 -3.82 -8.59
C PHE A 628 -27.62 -2.87 -8.53
N ASP A 629 -28.25 -2.79 -7.35
CA ASP A 629 -29.15 -1.69 -7.01
C ASP A 629 -28.82 -1.18 -5.60
N THR A 630 -29.55 -1.66 -4.58
CA THR A 630 -29.16 -1.45 -3.18
C THR A 630 -27.99 -2.34 -2.77
N GLU A 631 -27.95 -3.55 -3.31
CA GLU A 631 -26.98 -4.62 -3.04
C GLU A 631 -26.37 -5.09 -4.36
N VAL A 632 -25.28 -5.88 -4.30
CA VAL A 632 -24.65 -6.48 -5.48
C VAL A 632 -25.40 -7.77 -5.85
N GLU A 633 -26.15 -7.74 -6.94
CA GLU A 633 -27.01 -8.85 -7.36
C GLU A 633 -26.21 -9.95 -8.05
N SER A 634 -25.37 -9.59 -9.02
CA SER A 634 -24.53 -10.53 -9.74
C SER A 634 -23.25 -9.90 -10.27
N ILE A 635 -22.25 -10.74 -10.52
CA ILE A 635 -20.98 -10.38 -11.15
C ILE A 635 -20.70 -11.33 -12.31
N SER A 636 -20.19 -10.82 -13.42
CA SER A 636 -19.70 -11.63 -14.54
C SER A 636 -18.28 -11.23 -14.92
N ILE A 637 -17.36 -12.19 -14.91
CA ILE A 637 -15.93 -11.91 -15.12
C ILE A 637 -15.46 -12.54 -16.43
N ILE A 638 -14.74 -11.76 -17.23
CA ILE A 638 -14.08 -12.20 -18.45
C ILE A 638 -12.57 -12.14 -18.23
N TYR A 639 -11.93 -13.30 -18.24
CA TYR A 639 -10.51 -13.45 -18.04
C TYR A 639 -9.74 -13.44 -19.38
N ASP A 640 -8.43 -13.21 -19.28
CA ASP A 640 -7.48 -13.46 -20.35
C ASP A 640 -6.80 -14.81 -20.13
N ASN A 641 -6.80 -15.65 -21.16
CA ASN A 641 -6.05 -16.90 -21.21
C ASN A 641 -5.04 -16.82 -22.35
N HIS A 642 -3.82 -16.39 -22.03
CA HIS A 642 -2.70 -16.26 -22.98
C HIS A 642 -3.03 -15.41 -24.22
N GLY A 643 -3.66 -14.26 -24.03
CA GLY A 643 -4.04 -13.31 -25.09
C GLY A 643 -5.44 -13.52 -25.67
N HIS A 644 -6.15 -14.58 -25.26
CA HIS A 644 -7.53 -14.86 -25.69
C HIS A 644 -8.54 -14.62 -24.57
N ARG A 645 -9.72 -14.07 -24.89
CA ARG A 645 -10.80 -13.85 -23.90
C ARG A 645 -11.51 -15.16 -23.58
N THR A 646 -11.79 -15.41 -22.29
CA THR A 646 -12.64 -16.52 -21.86
C THR A 646 -14.12 -16.22 -22.11
N ILE A 647 -14.97 -17.23 -21.96
CA ILE A 647 -16.42 -17.06 -21.80
C ILE A 647 -16.66 -16.37 -20.43
N PRO A 648 -17.68 -15.51 -20.28
CA PRO A 648 -17.99 -14.88 -18.99
C PRO A 648 -18.34 -15.92 -17.91
N PHE A 649 -17.71 -15.80 -16.74
CA PHE A 649 -18.06 -16.54 -15.53
C PHE A 649 -19.06 -15.71 -14.73
N THR A 650 -20.33 -16.13 -14.68
CA THR A 650 -21.42 -15.38 -14.05
C THR A 650 -21.86 -16.00 -12.73
N HIS A 651 -21.90 -15.19 -11.67
CA HIS A 651 -22.29 -15.58 -10.32
C HIS A 651 -23.38 -14.66 -9.77
N GLY A 652 -24.41 -15.23 -9.14
CA GLY A 652 -25.64 -14.54 -8.74
C GLY A 652 -26.76 -14.60 -9.80
N GLU A 653 -27.97 -14.14 -9.45
CA GLU A 653 -29.12 -14.14 -10.38
C GLU A 653 -29.19 -12.84 -11.19
N LYS A 654 -29.64 -12.91 -12.45
CA LYS A 654 -29.89 -11.73 -13.28
C LYS A 654 -31.14 -11.01 -12.79
N GLY A 655 -30.98 -10.04 -11.89
CA GLY A 655 -32.02 -9.11 -11.51
C GLY A 655 -32.14 -7.91 -12.47
N GLY A 656 -33.16 -7.08 -12.24
CA GLY A 656 -33.43 -5.85 -13.01
C GLY A 656 -32.61 -4.63 -12.56
N GLY A 657 -31.54 -4.84 -11.79
CA GLY A 657 -30.67 -3.79 -11.28
C GLY A 657 -29.88 -3.03 -12.36
N LYS A 658 -29.15 -2.01 -11.93
CA LYS A 658 -28.26 -1.22 -12.80
C LYS A 658 -27.07 -2.07 -13.23
N PHE A 659 -26.68 -1.92 -14.48
CA PHE A 659 -25.56 -2.65 -15.09
C PHE A 659 -24.36 -1.72 -15.31
N TYR A 660 -23.16 -2.16 -14.92
CA TYR A 660 -21.92 -1.45 -15.20
C TYR A 660 -20.80 -2.41 -15.62
N SER A 661 -20.07 -2.05 -16.68
CA SER A 661 -18.91 -2.82 -17.18
C SER A 661 -17.60 -2.15 -16.79
N VAL A 662 -16.84 -2.76 -15.89
CA VAL A 662 -15.44 -2.44 -15.61
C VAL A 662 -14.58 -3.04 -16.72
N ARG A 663 -14.07 -2.20 -17.63
CA ARG A 663 -13.17 -2.63 -18.72
C ARG A 663 -11.74 -2.24 -18.40
N LEU A 664 -10.88 -3.23 -18.19
CA LEU A 664 -9.48 -3.01 -17.90
C LEU A 664 -8.70 -2.82 -19.20
N ALA A 665 -7.88 -1.78 -19.27
CA ALA A 665 -6.93 -1.55 -20.37
C ALA A 665 -5.76 -2.54 -20.36
N TYR A 666 -6.05 -3.83 -20.56
CA TYR A 666 -5.06 -4.91 -20.60
C TYR A 666 -3.97 -4.67 -21.67
N PRO A 667 -2.69 -5.00 -21.39
CA PRO A 667 -2.18 -5.57 -20.13
C PRO A 667 -1.77 -4.50 -19.09
N TYR A 668 -2.04 -3.22 -19.37
CA TYR A 668 -1.53 -2.10 -18.57
C TYR A 668 -2.41 -1.74 -17.39
N GLU A 669 -3.67 -2.16 -17.42
CA GLU A 669 -4.57 -2.03 -16.29
C GLU A 669 -4.93 -3.41 -15.77
N TYR A 670 -4.65 -3.63 -14.48
CA TYR A 670 -4.96 -4.85 -13.75
C TYR A 670 -5.48 -4.49 -12.37
N LEU A 671 -6.28 -5.36 -11.79
CA LEU A 671 -6.83 -5.15 -10.46
C LEU A 671 -5.77 -5.47 -9.40
N ARG A 672 -5.65 -4.61 -8.39
CA ARG A 672 -4.72 -4.76 -7.27
C ARG A 672 -5.43 -5.22 -5.99
N SER A 673 -6.64 -4.73 -5.77
CA SER A 673 -7.44 -5.06 -4.59
C SER A 673 -8.93 -4.84 -4.84
N ILE A 674 -9.73 -5.36 -3.93
CA ILE A 674 -11.16 -5.09 -3.81
C ILE A 674 -11.46 -4.44 -2.48
N SER A 675 -12.52 -3.64 -2.42
CA SER A 675 -13.02 -3.04 -1.19
C SER A 675 -14.54 -2.92 -1.26
N GLY A 676 -15.19 -2.59 -0.16
CA GLY A 676 -16.64 -2.40 -0.15
C GLY A 676 -17.19 -2.39 1.24
N TYR A 677 -18.50 -2.61 1.36
CA TYR A 677 -19.21 -2.64 2.63
C TYR A 677 -19.99 -3.95 2.79
N LEU A 678 -20.02 -4.44 4.02
CA LEU A 678 -20.83 -5.57 4.46
C LEU A 678 -21.96 -5.07 5.35
N ARG A 679 -23.13 -5.69 5.29
CA ARG A 679 -24.27 -5.38 6.16
C ARG A 679 -24.60 -6.57 7.04
N GLU A 680 -24.87 -6.31 8.32
CA GLU A 680 -25.45 -7.33 9.20
C GLU A 680 -26.93 -7.52 8.89
N HIS A 681 -27.31 -8.76 8.59
CA HIS A 681 -28.68 -9.20 8.42
C HIS A 681 -28.89 -10.52 9.17
N LEU A 682 -29.71 -10.51 10.23
CA LEU A 682 -30.03 -11.69 11.04
C LEU A 682 -28.78 -12.44 11.60
N GLY A 683 -27.74 -11.70 11.99
CA GLY A 683 -26.49 -12.25 12.52
C GLY A 683 -25.49 -12.74 11.45
N ARG A 684 -25.77 -12.50 10.16
CA ARG A 684 -24.87 -12.79 9.04
C ARG A 684 -24.39 -11.49 8.38
N LEU A 685 -23.16 -11.49 7.87
CA LEU A 685 -22.60 -10.35 7.14
C LEU A 685 -22.75 -10.57 5.63
N ILE A 686 -23.59 -9.80 4.96
CA ILE A 686 -23.85 -9.92 3.52
C ILE A 686 -23.12 -8.80 2.77
N LEU A 687 -22.64 -9.06 1.54
CA LEU A 687 -22.00 -8.07 0.69
C LEU A 687 -22.98 -6.97 0.23
N GLN A 688 -22.81 -5.75 0.72
CA GLN A 688 -23.68 -4.60 0.42
C GLN A 688 -23.18 -3.80 -0.79
N SER A 689 -21.86 -3.65 -0.92
CA SER A 689 -21.25 -2.96 -2.05
C SER A 689 -19.85 -3.48 -2.33
N ILE A 690 -19.40 -3.24 -3.57
CA ILE A 690 -18.05 -3.58 -4.01
C ILE A 690 -17.44 -2.48 -4.87
N SER A 691 -16.15 -2.27 -4.69
CA SER A 691 -15.28 -1.43 -5.51
C SER A 691 -14.06 -2.24 -5.92
N PHE A 692 -13.59 -2.02 -7.15
CA PHE A 692 -12.38 -2.64 -7.67
C PHE A 692 -11.30 -1.58 -7.83
N ASN A 693 -10.15 -1.77 -7.20
CA ASN A 693 -9.03 -0.84 -7.28
C ASN A 693 -8.02 -1.41 -8.27
N SER A 694 -7.82 -0.72 -9.40
CA SER A 694 -6.82 -1.07 -10.39
C SER A 694 -5.50 -0.36 -10.11
N ASN A 695 -4.49 -0.68 -10.89
CA ASN A 695 -3.22 0.02 -10.87
C ASN A 695 -3.26 1.44 -11.44
N ARG A 696 -4.40 1.87 -11.99
CA ARG A 696 -4.60 3.20 -12.60
C ARG A 696 -5.72 3.99 -11.95
N ARG A 697 -6.81 3.34 -11.55
CA ARG A 697 -8.03 3.99 -11.07
C ARG A 697 -8.88 3.04 -10.23
N ASN A 698 -9.86 3.61 -9.55
CA ASN A 698 -10.83 2.86 -8.77
C ASN A 698 -12.16 2.82 -9.53
N TYR A 699 -12.82 1.67 -9.49
CA TYR A 699 -14.16 1.45 -10.06
C TYR A 699 -15.16 1.20 -8.94
N GLY A 700 -16.36 1.76 -9.09
CA GLY A 700 -17.40 1.72 -8.07
C GLY A 700 -17.39 2.98 -7.20
N PRO A 701 -18.04 2.94 -6.02
CA PRO A 701 -18.70 1.77 -5.43
C PRO A 701 -19.93 1.33 -6.21
N PHE A 702 -20.13 0.01 -6.29
CA PHE A 702 -21.33 -0.62 -6.83
C PHE A 702 -22.18 -1.15 -5.68
N GLY A 703 -23.35 -0.55 -5.46
CA GLY A 703 -24.21 -0.79 -4.28
C GLY A 703 -24.16 0.38 -3.29
N ARG A 704 -24.62 0.17 -2.05
CA ARG A 704 -24.63 1.20 -0.99
C ARG A 704 -23.41 1.10 -0.06
N GLU A 705 -22.81 2.24 0.24
CA GLU A 705 -21.70 2.36 1.21
C GLU A 705 -22.22 2.49 2.64
N VAL A 706 -22.95 1.46 3.11
CA VAL A 706 -23.52 1.44 4.45
C VAL A 706 -23.20 0.10 5.11
N GLY A 707 -22.66 0.15 6.33
CA GLY A 707 -22.33 -1.02 7.13
C GLY A 707 -20.84 -1.10 7.47
N ILE A 708 -20.32 -2.32 7.56
CA ILE A 708 -18.95 -2.64 7.96
C ILE A 708 -18.04 -2.56 6.72
N PRO A 709 -17.09 -1.61 6.65
CA PRO A 709 -16.18 -1.55 5.51
C PRO A 709 -15.23 -2.74 5.50
N PHE A 710 -14.92 -3.25 4.31
CA PHE A 710 -13.84 -4.21 4.09
C PHE A 710 -12.90 -3.70 3.01
N ARG A 711 -11.61 -4.03 3.13
CA ARG A 711 -10.59 -3.76 2.12
C ARG A 711 -9.66 -4.95 2.02
N GLY A 712 -9.50 -5.45 0.81
CA GLY A 712 -8.42 -6.34 0.45
C GLY A 712 -7.09 -5.58 0.53
N PRO A 713 -6.05 -6.19 1.10
CA PRO A 713 -4.71 -5.59 1.19
C PRO A 713 -4.15 -5.33 -0.23
N SER A 714 -3.54 -4.16 -0.44
CA SER A 714 -3.03 -3.72 -1.76
C SER A 714 -1.60 -4.19 -2.00
N THR A 715 -1.38 -5.50 -2.14
CA THR A 715 -0.10 -6.14 -1.80
C THR A 715 0.97 -6.12 -2.88
N GLY A 716 1.01 -5.12 -3.75
CA GLY A 716 1.96 -5.14 -4.86
C GLY A 716 1.70 -6.21 -5.94
N GLY A 717 0.74 -7.12 -5.73
CA GLY A 717 0.30 -8.13 -6.70
C GLY A 717 -0.85 -7.66 -7.61
N LYS A 718 -1.31 -8.55 -8.49
CA LYS A 718 -2.55 -8.43 -9.25
C LYS A 718 -3.55 -9.50 -8.86
N ILE A 719 -4.83 -9.19 -9.00
CA ILE A 719 -5.90 -10.18 -8.91
C ILE A 719 -5.93 -10.98 -10.21
N VAL A 720 -5.90 -12.30 -10.09
CA VAL A 720 -5.89 -13.26 -11.20
C VAL A 720 -7.12 -14.16 -11.24
N GLY A 721 -7.98 -14.07 -10.24
CA GLY A 721 -9.13 -14.95 -10.09
C GLY A 721 -10.04 -14.47 -8.97
N PHE A 722 -11.29 -14.93 -8.98
CA PHE A 722 -12.25 -14.65 -7.92
C PHE A 722 -12.92 -15.94 -7.46
N TYR A 723 -13.35 -15.93 -6.21
CA TYR A 723 -14.12 -16.99 -5.59
C TYR A 723 -15.10 -16.37 -4.58
N GLY A 724 -16.08 -17.12 -4.11
CA GLY A 724 -17.03 -16.59 -3.14
C GLY A 724 -18.23 -17.49 -2.96
N SER A 725 -19.35 -16.89 -2.57
CA SER A 725 -20.63 -17.60 -2.56
C SER A 725 -21.77 -16.68 -3.01
N CYS A 726 -22.83 -17.30 -3.52
CA CYS A 726 -24.02 -16.61 -3.99
C CYS A 726 -25.30 -17.41 -3.67
N ASN A 727 -26.40 -16.68 -3.49
CA ASN A 727 -27.76 -17.22 -3.51
C ASN A 727 -28.57 -16.39 -4.52
N ARG A 728 -29.61 -15.66 -4.08
CA ARG A 728 -30.34 -14.69 -4.93
C ARG A 728 -29.51 -13.45 -5.28
N HIS A 729 -28.53 -13.13 -4.45
CA HIS A 729 -27.56 -12.05 -4.64
C HIS A 729 -26.15 -12.57 -4.32
N LEU A 730 -25.13 -11.75 -4.60
CA LEU A 730 -23.75 -12.06 -4.27
C LEU A 730 -23.57 -11.94 -2.74
N GLU A 731 -23.28 -13.05 -2.06
CA GLU A 731 -23.25 -13.12 -0.59
C GLU A 731 -21.85 -12.84 -0.05
N SER A 732 -20.82 -13.32 -0.76
CA SER A 732 -19.43 -13.02 -0.49
C SER A 732 -18.55 -13.05 -1.72
N ILE A 733 -17.40 -12.38 -1.62
CA ILE A 733 -16.38 -12.35 -2.67
C ILE A 733 -14.97 -12.35 -2.09
N GLY A 734 -14.12 -13.19 -2.64
CA GLY A 734 -12.68 -13.27 -2.43
C GLY A 734 -11.96 -13.26 -3.77
N ALA A 735 -10.64 -13.08 -3.72
CA ALA A 735 -9.82 -12.98 -4.92
C ALA A 735 -8.49 -13.73 -4.76
N TYR A 736 -8.02 -14.34 -5.84
CA TYR A 736 -6.67 -14.89 -5.93
C TYR A 736 -5.70 -13.79 -6.33
N LEU A 737 -4.59 -13.72 -5.63
CA LEU A 737 -3.51 -12.78 -5.92
C LEU A 737 -2.30 -13.53 -6.46
N GLU A 738 -1.68 -12.93 -7.46
CA GLU A 738 -0.36 -13.30 -7.93
C GLU A 738 0.57 -12.10 -7.92
N PRO A 739 1.89 -12.33 -7.91
CA PRO A 739 2.82 -11.34 -8.40
C PRO A 739 2.25 -10.73 -9.68
N ALA A 740 2.15 -9.40 -9.73
CA ALA A 740 2.06 -8.78 -11.03
C ALA A 740 3.40 -9.08 -11.71
N SER A 741 3.49 -10.18 -12.45
CA SER A 741 4.71 -10.65 -13.14
C SER A 741 5.24 -9.62 -14.17
N HIS A 742 4.45 -8.58 -14.43
CA HIS A 742 4.75 -7.39 -15.24
C HIS A 742 5.07 -6.14 -14.40
N ARG A 743 4.98 -6.21 -13.06
CA ARG A 743 5.82 -5.45 -12.15
C ARG A 743 7.07 -6.29 -11.91
N HIS A 744 7.97 -6.35 -12.86
CA HIS A 744 8.68 -5.16 -13.27
C HIS A 744 8.71 -5.15 -14.79
N HIS A 745 8.26 -4.05 -15.45
CA HIS A 745 9.00 -3.65 -16.63
C HIS A 745 10.43 -3.61 -16.12
N VAL A 746 11.28 -4.56 -16.52
CA VAL A 746 12.66 -4.57 -16.06
C VAL A 746 13.25 -3.33 -16.70
N ARG A 747 13.09 -2.18 -16.02
CA ARG A 747 13.47 -0.88 -16.55
C ARG A 747 14.94 -0.88 -16.84
N THR A 748 15.69 -1.79 -16.22
CA THR A 748 17.13 -1.92 -16.24
C THR A 748 17.50 -3.40 -16.02
N VAL A 749 18.10 -4.05 -17.01
CA VAL A 749 18.65 -5.42 -16.96
C VAL A 749 20.18 -5.34 -16.93
N GLY A 750 20.85 -6.18 -16.13
CA GLY A 750 22.31 -6.28 -16.06
C GLY A 750 22.92 -5.38 -14.97
N PRO A 751 24.21 -5.01 -15.08
CA PRO A 751 25.11 -5.33 -16.17
C PRO A 751 25.65 -6.77 -16.08
N PHE A 752 25.88 -7.41 -17.21
CA PHE A 752 26.49 -8.73 -17.33
C PHE A 752 27.94 -8.60 -17.81
N GLY A 753 28.88 -9.25 -17.13
CA GLY A 753 30.31 -9.21 -17.44
C GLY A 753 31.17 -8.94 -16.20
N GLY A 754 32.37 -8.39 -16.41
CA GLY A 754 33.34 -8.12 -15.36
C GLY A 754 33.21 -6.77 -14.66
N ASN A 755 33.96 -6.63 -13.56
CA ASN A 755 34.03 -5.41 -12.75
C ASN A 755 35.15 -4.44 -13.17
N GLY A 756 35.88 -4.74 -14.26
CA GLY A 756 36.93 -3.89 -14.81
C GLY A 756 36.38 -2.63 -15.48
N GLY A 757 37.27 -1.84 -16.08
CA GLY A 757 36.90 -0.63 -16.83
C GLY A 757 36.27 0.50 -16.00
N SER A 758 35.94 1.59 -16.69
CA SER A 758 35.22 2.74 -16.14
C SER A 758 33.72 2.60 -16.42
N PRO A 759 32.84 2.96 -15.45
CA PRO A 759 31.40 2.91 -15.67
C PRO A 759 30.92 3.96 -16.67
N TRP A 760 29.91 3.62 -17.44
CA TRP A 760 29.24 4.49 -18.41
C TRP A 760 27.73 4.21 -18.44
N ASP A 761 26.95 5.21 -18.85
CA ASP A 761 25.50 5.15 -18.98
C ASP A 761 25.07 6.14 -20.06
N ASP A 762 24.45 5.65 -21.14
CA ASP A 762 23.97 6.51 -22.23
C ASP A 762 22.66 7.22 -21.88
N GLY A 763 21.99 6.84 -20.78
CA GLY A 763 20.70 7.37 -20.38
C GLY A 763 19.52 6.63 -21.01
N ARG A 764 18.32 7.20 -20.86
CA ARG A 764 17.07 6.63 -21.36
C ARG A 764 16.52 7.47 -22.50
N HIS A 765 16.36 6.83 -23.66
CA HIS A 765 15.84 7.43 -24.87
C HIS A 765 14.43 6.91 -25.19
N THR A 766 13.89 7.23 -26.36
CA THR A 766 12.61 6.68 -26.82
C THR A 766 12.79 5.40 -27.64
N GLY A 767 13.97 5.14 -28.21
CA GLY A 767 14.29 3.92 -28.94
C GLY A 767 15.74 3.84 -29.40
N LEU A 768 16.07 2.76 -30.11
CA LEU A 768 17.37 2.53 -30.74
C LEU A 768 17.21 2.56 -32.26
N ARG A 769 18.07 3.30 -32.97
CA ARG A 769 18.11 3.35 -34.43
C ARG A 769 19.22 2.47 -35.00
N GLN A 770 20.38 2.51 -34.37
CA GLN A 770 21.57 1.80 -34.85
C GLN A 770 22.43 1.32 -33.68
N ILE A 771 23.06 0.15 -33.85
CA ILE A 771 24.07 -0.39 -32.93
C ILE A 771 25.30 -0.76 -33.74
N ILE A 772 26.48 -0.31 -33.32
CA ILE A 772 27.76 -0.58 -33.94
C ILE A 772 28.62 -1.34 -32.94
N ILE A 773 29.08 -2.54 -33.30
CA ILE A 773 29.85 -3.44 -32.45
C ILE A 773 31.18 -3.74 -33.13
N ARG A 774 32.28 -3.64 -32.38
CA ARG A 774 33.60 -4.13 -32.79
C ARG A 774 33.96 -5.37 -31.97
N SER A 775 34.42 -6.41 -32.65
CA SER A 775 34.76 -7.68 -32.01
C SER A 775 35.97 -8.38 -32.64
N GLY A 776 36.75 -9.04 -31.79
CA GLY A 776 37.79 -10.01 -32.15
C GLY A 776 37.61 -11.28 -31.34
N ASP A 777 38.59 -11.60 -30.50
CA ASP A 777 38.50 -12.70 -29.52
C ASP A 777 37.56 -12.36 -28.35
N VAL A 778 37.23 -11.07 -28.18
CA VAL A 778 36.27 -10.50 -27.21
C VAL A 778 35.50 -9.34 -27.88
N ILE A 779 34.53 -8.74 -27.18
CA ILE A 779 33.91 -7.49 -27.61
C ILE A 779 34.82 -6.31 -27.26
N ASP A 780 35.35 -5.64 -28.29
CA ASP A 780 36.26 -4.51 -28.14
C ASP A 780 35.51 -3.21 -27.81
N SER A 781 34.43 -2.92 -28.54
CA SER A 781 33.62 -1.74 -28.28
C SER A 781 32.20 -1.81 -28.81
N ILE A 782 31.34 -0.96 -28.26
CA ILE A 782 29.97 -0.73 -28.70
C ILE A 782 29.67 0.77 -28.80
N LYS A 783 28.91 1.17 -29.82
CA LYS A 783 28.34 2.52 -29.97
C LYS A 783 26.88 2.40 -30.42
N CYS A 784 25.99 3.19 -29.84
CA CYS A 784 24.59 3.24 -30.25
C CYS A 784 24.19 4.60 -30.83
N VAL A 785 23.20 4.58 -31.71
CA VAL A 785 22.46 5.78 -32.14
C VAL A 785 21.02 5.60 -31.67
N TYR A 786 20.55 6.56 -30.89
CA TYR A 786 19.26 6.53 -30.22
C TYR A 786 18.22 7.38 -30.97
N ASP A 787 16.95 7.07 -30.71
CA ASP A 787 15.80 7.88 -31.10
C ASP A 787 15.23 8.61 -29.88
N ASP A 788 15.02 9.92 -30.00
CA ASP A 788 14.38 10.79 -29.01
C ASP A 788 13.18 11.50 -29.64
N ASN A 789 12.00 10.90 -29.53
CA ASN A 789 10.74 11.38 -30.11
C ASN A 789 10.85 11.69 -31.62
N GLY A 790 11.49 10.79 -32.39
CA GLY A 790 11.68 10.98 -33.83
C GLY A 790 12.94 11.78 -34.21
N THR A 791 13.71 12.29 -33.25
CA THR A 791 15.02 12.90 -33.51
C THR A 791 16.17 11.93 -33.20
N SER A 792 17.25 11.99 -33.99
CA SER A 792 18.40 11.10 -33.83
C SER A 792 19.40 11.66 -32.82
N SER A 793 19.85 10.85 -31.88
CA SER A 793 20.86 11.19 -30.88
C SER A 793 22.05 10.22 -30.94
N ASP A 794 23.26 10.72 -31.15
CA ASP A 794 24.48 9.91 -31.25
C ASP A 794 25.01 9.57 -29.85
N GLY A 795 25.06 8.28 -29.51
CA GLY A 795 25.68 7.79 -28.29
C GLY A 795 27.21 7.81 -28.36
N LEU A 796 27.85 7.78 -27.19
CA LEU A 796 29.31 7.66 -27.09
C LEU A 796 29.76 6.23 -27.46
N LYS A 797 31.01 6.11 -27.92
CA LYS A 797 31.64 4.80 -28.13
C LYS A 797 32.25 4.34 -26.81
N HIS A 798 31.92 3.12 -26.40
CA HIS A 798 32.40 2.50 -25.16
C HIS A 798 33.33 1.34 -25.51
N GLY A 799 34.61 1.45 -25.09
CA GLY A 799 35.70 0.55 -25.47
C GLY A 799 36.68 1.13 -26.52
N ALA A 800 37.75 0.41 -26.83
CA ALA A 800 38.78 0.88 -27.76
C ALA A 800 38.48 0.53 -29.24
N ASP A 801 39.34 1.03 -30.15
CA ASP A 801 39.28 0.76 -31.59
C ASP A 801 39.85 -0.62 -32.01
N GLY A 802 39.90 -1.56 -31.05
CA GLY A 802 40.32 -2.94 -31.28
C GLY A 802 39.35 -3.74 -32.15
N GLY A 803 39.68 -5.01 -32.37
CA GLY A 803 38.86 -5.96 -33.11
C GLY A 803 38.97 -5.83 -34.64
N PRO A 804 39.21 -6.94 -35.37
CA PRO A 804 39.25 -6.95 -36.83
C PRO A 804 37.87 -6.86 -37.48
N HIS A 805 36.79 -7.17 -36.74
CA HIS A 805 35.42 -7.17 -37.27
C HIS A 805 34.62 -5.98 -36.73
N SER A 806 33.93 -5.28 -37.63
CA SER A 806 32.98 -4.22 -37.30
C SER A 806 31.62 -4.59 -37.86
N HIS A 807 30.60 -4.58 -37.01
CA HIS A 807 29.23 -4.96 -37.34
C HIS A 807 28.28 -3.81 -37.04
N THR A 808 27.43 -3.47 -38.01
CA THR A 808 26.43 -2.41 -37.87
C THR A 808 25.05 -3.02 -38.00
N ILE A 809 24.22 -2.78 -37.00
CA ILE A 809 22.81 -3.16 -36.92
C ILE A 809 21.99 -1.91 -37.15
N GLU A 810 21.13 -1.91 -38.17
CA GLU A 810 20.19 -0.81 -38.47
C GLU A 810 18.75 -1.30 -38.32
N MET A 811 17.96 -0.59 -37.51
CA MET A 811 16.53 -0.88 -37.32
C MET A 811 15.72 -0.29 -38.48
N ASP A 812 14.74 -1.05 -38.98
CA ASP A 812 13.77 -0.55 -39.97
C ASP A 812 12.83 0.50 -39.34
N CYS A 813 12.97 1.75 -39.80
CA CYS A 813 12.55 3.02 -39.17
C CYS A 813 11.07 3.14 -38.76
N ALA A 814 10.19 2.23 -39.18
CA ALA A 814 8.77 2.31 -38.88
C ALA A 814 8.28 1.34 -37.80
N ASN A 815 8.88 0.15 -37.64
CA ASN A 815 8.26 -0.94 -36.85
C ASN A 815 9.25 -1.97 -36.27
N GLU A 816 10.56 -1.74 -36.31
CA GLU A 816 11.54 -2.65 -35.71
C GLU A 816 12.20 -2.04 -34.47
N TYR A 817 12.23 -2.79 -33.36
CA TYR A 817 12.88 -2.39 -32.12
C TYR A 817 13.50 -3.61 -31.43
N ILE A 818 14.62 -3.38 -30.73
CA ILE A 818 15.30 -4.42 -29.96
C ILE A 818 14.47 -4.80 -28.74
N THR A 819 14.17 -6.08 -28.57
CA THR A 819 13.38 -6.64 -27.48
C THR A 819 14.19 -7.36 -26.41
N SER A 820 15.41 -7.79 -26.71
CA SER A 820 16.27 -8.47 -25.74
C SER A 820 17.74 -8.44 -26.14
N ILE A 821 18.60 -8.56 -25.13
CA ILE A 821 20.05 -8.74 -25.28
C ILE A 821 20.47 -10.04 -24.60
N SER A 822 21.34 -10.80 -25.25
CA SER A 822 21.94 -12.02 -24.72
C SER A 822 23.38 -12.14 -25.17
N GLY A 823 24.17 -13.00 -24.54
CA GLY A 823 25.57 -13.15 -24.91
C GLY A 823 26.33 -14.05 -23.96
N TYR A 824 27.65 -14.01 -24.07
CA TYR A 824 28.57 -14.78 -23.24
C TYR A 824 29.64 -13.87 -22.64
N PHE A 825 30.01 -14.14 -21.39
CA PHE A 825 31.13 -13.49 -20.69
C PHE A 825 31.94 -14.53 -19.90
N GLY A 826 33.19 -14.22 -19.59
CA GLY A 826 34.04 -15.14 -18.82
C GLY A 826 35.46 -14.63 -18.59
N GLU A 827 36.32 -15.52 -18.10
CA GLU A 827 37.74 -15.22 -17.84
C GLU A 827 38.54 -15.11 -19.13
N TRP A 828 39.32 -14.02 -19.25
CA TRP A 828 40.30 -13.80 -20.30
C TRP A 828 41.62 -13.33 -19.65
N GLY A 829 42.51 -14.28 -19.37
CA GLY A 829 43.71 -14.02 -18.56
C GLY A 829 43.32 -13.56 -17.14
N PRO A 830 43.85 -12.44 -16.64
CA PRO A 830 43.47 -11.89 -15.33
C PRO A 830 42.17 -11.06 -15.36
N MET A 831 41.54 -10.88 -16.53
CA MET A 831 40.35 -10.05 -16.73
C MET A 831 39.11 -10.91 -16.90
N TYR A 832 37.93 -10.32 -16.70
CA TYR A 832 36.64 -10.96 -16.91
C TYR A 832 35.87 -10.09 -17.91
N LEU A 833 35.62 -10.57 -19.13
CA LEU A 833 35.21 -9.75 -20.26
C LEU A 833 33.99 -10.34 -20.99
N LEU A 834 33.29 -9.50 -21.76
CA LEU A 834 32.26 -9.94 -22.69
C LEU A 834 32.90 -10.56 -23.93
N PHE A 835 32.57 -11.83 -24.18
CA PHE A 835 33.02 -12.57 -25.35
C PHE A 835 32.10 -12.36 -26.55
N SER A 836 30.79 -12.36 -26.32
CA SER A 836 29.83 -12.18 -27.41
C SER A 836 28.54 -11.48 -27.02
N LEU A 837 27.90 -10.89 -28.03
CA LEU A 837 26.59 -10.25 -27.93
C LEU A 837 25.67 -10.68 -29.06
N THR A 838 24.40 -10.87 -28.72
CA THR A 838 23.29 -11.15 -29.61
C THR A 838 22.13 -10.23 -29.22
N PHE A 839 21.58 -9.52 -30.20
CA PHE A 839 20.42 -8.65 -30.03
C PHE A 839 19.23 -9.25 -30.75
N ARG A 840 18.08 -9.35 -30.10
CA ARG A 840 16.84 -9.78 -30.75
C ARG A 840 15.92 -8.58 -30.86
N SER A 841 15.34 -8.37 -32.04
CA SER A 841 14.24 -7.46 -32.27
C SER A 841 12.90 -8.18 -32.26
N ASN A 842 11.82 -7.41 -32.29
CA ASN A 842 10.48 -7.92 -32.54
C ASN A 842 10.31 -8.60 -33.92
N LYS A 843 11.29 -8.46 -34.84
CA LYS A 843 11.26 -9.07 -36.18
C LYS A 843 12.28 -10.19 -36.37
N ARG A 844 13.49 -10.07 -35.83
CA ARG A 844 14.64 -10.94 -36.16
C ARG A 844 15.71 -10.94 -35.06
N VAL A 845 16.76 -11.73 -35.25
CA VAL A 845 17.92 -11.84 -34.35
C VAL A 845 19.18 -11.35 -35.07
N TYR A 846 20.03 -10.60 -34.38
CA TYR A 846 21.29 -10.04 -34.82
C TYR A 846 22.44 -10.61 -33.99
N GLY A 847 23.46 -11.15 -34.65
CA GLY A 847 24.58 -11.85 -34.01
C GLY A 847 24.45 -13.38 -34.10
N PRO A 848 25.23 -14.13 -33.30
CA PRO A 848 26.16 -13.65 -32.29
C PRO A 848 27.35 -12.90 -32.91
N TYR A 849 27.82 -11.86 -32.22
CA TYR A 849 29.05 -11.14 -32.55
C TYR A 849 30.10 -11.50 -31.51
N GLY A 850 31.28 -11.96 -31.93
CA GLY A 850 32.31 -12.54 -31.06
C GLY A 850 32.07 -14.02 -30.71
N PRO A 851 33.01 -14.68 -30.01
CA PRO A 851 32.90 -16.10 -29.65
C PRO A 851 31.86 -16.39 -28.54
N GLU A 852 31.13 -17.49 -28.68
CA GLU A 852 30.15 -17.96 -27.69
C GLU A 852 30.80 -18.86 -26.63
N GLN A 853 31.68 -18.27 -25.81
CA GLN A 853 32.45 -18.98 -24.78
C GLN A 853 32.24 -18.35 -23.39
N GLY A 854 32.15 -19.20 -22.36
CA GLY A 854 31.94 -18.78 -20.98
C GLY A 854 30.50 -18.91 -20.50
N THR A 855 30.12 -18.04 -19.55
CA THR A 855 28.80 -17.98 -18.92
C THR A 855 27.81 -17.28 -19.84
N TYR A 856 26.67 -17.93 -20.10
CA TYR A 856 25.62 -17.36 -20.94
C TYR A 856 24.69 -16.48 -20.11
N PHE A 857 24.26 -15.36 -20.68
CA PHE A 857 23.20 -14.51 -20.13
C PHE A 857 22.13 -14.18 -21.16
N SER A 858 20.91 -13.95 -20.69
CA SER A 858 19.86 -13.36 -21.49
C SER A 858 18.92 -12.50 -20.65
N SER A 859 18.53 -11.35 -21.20
CA SER A 859 17.46 -10.55 -20.63
C SER A 859 16.12 -11.31 -20.71
N PRO A 860 15.17 -11.08 -19.78
CA PRO A 860 13.90 -11.79 -19.77
C PRO A 860 13.11 -11.60 -21.08
N PRO A 861 12.32 -12.60 -21.51
CA PRO A 861 11.44 -12.45 -22.66
C PRO A 861 10.31 -11.44 -22.37
N ASN A 862 9.84 -10.73 -23.40
CA ASN A 862 8.70 -9.80 -23.34
C ASN A 862 8.86 -8.59 -22.38
N THR A 863 10.09 -8.15 -22.11
CA THR A 863 10.41 -6.98 -21.25
C THR A 863 10.08 -5.62 -21.86
N GLY A 864 9.85 -5.56 -23.18
CA GLY A 864 9.60 -4.34 -23.93
C GLY A 864 10.68 -4.06 -24.97
N LYS A 865 10.81 -2.81 -25.41
CA LYS A 865 11.90 -2.32 -26.27
C LYS A 865 13.06 -1.82 -25.43
N ILE A 866 14.29 -2.07 -25.88
CA ILE A 866 15.49 -1.46 -25.29
C ILE A 866 15.55 0.02 -25.70
N VAL A 867 15.74 0.89 -24.73
CA VAL A 867 15.76 2.36 -24.88
C VAL A 867 17.06 3.02 -24.41
N GLY A 868 18.02 2.24 -23.95
CA GLY A 868 19.29 2.75 -23.44
C GLY A 868 20.21 1.60 -23.07
N LEU A 869 21.52 1.83 -23.10
CA LEU A 869 22.52 0.88 -22.64
C LEU A 869 23.40 1.55 -21.58
N TYR A 870 23.92 0.74 -20.66
CA TYR A 870 24.89 1.17 -19.66
C TYR A 870 25.87 0.03 -19.39
N GLY A 871 27.00 0.29 -18.75
CA GLY A 871 27.98 -0.77 -18.51
C GLY A 871 29.31 -0.25 -17.97
N ARG A 872 30.36 -1.03 -18.24
CA ARG A 872 31.75 -0.63 -17.97
C ARG A 872 32.62 -0.96 -19.17
N SER A 873 33.59 -0.10 -19.44
CA SER A 873 34.53 -0.30 -20.55
C SER A 873 35.90 0.29 -20.25
N GLY A 874 36.94 -0.35 -20.76
CA GLY A 874 38.32 0.16 -20.79
C GLY A 874 38.91 -0.03 -22.17
N LEU A 875 39.91 -0.92 -22.29
CA LEU A 875 40.40 -1.38 -23.60
C LEU A 875 39.36 -2.22 -24.34
N TYR A 876 38.53 -2.97 -23.60
CA TYR A 876 37.46 -3.82 -24.10
C TYR A 876 36.13 -3.44 -23.43
N LEU A 877 35.05 -4.08 -23.84
CA LEU A 877 33.77 -3.98 -23.16
C LEU A 877 33.72 -4.96 -21.98
N ASP A 878 33.86 -4.46 -20.76
CA ASP A 878 33.93 -5.28 -19.54
C ASP A 878 32.55 -5.85 -19.17
N CYS A 879 31.51 -5.02 -19.17
CA CYS A 879 30.13 -5.46 -18.90
C CYS A 879 29.08 -4.56 -19.56
N ILE A 880 27.87 -5.10 -19.74
CA ILE A 880 26.76 -4.41 -20.41
C ILE A 880 25.42 -4.69 -19.74
N GLY A 881 24.61 -3.65 -19.62
CA GLY A 881 23.22 -3.67 -19.22
C GLY A 881 22.37 -2.82 -20.15
N ALA A 882 21.05 -2.94 -20.00
CA ALA A 882 20.08 -2.30 -20.89
C ALA A 882 18.89 -1.73 -20.13
N TYR A 883 18.42 -0.55 -20.54
CA TYR A 883 17.15 0.01 -20.11
C TYR A 883 16.02 -0.45 -21.03
N PHE A 884 14.88 -0.87 -20.47
CA PHE A 884 13.70 -1.25 -21.23
C PHE A 884 12.53 -0.29 -21.01
N ALA A 885 11.76 -0.08 -22.06
CA ALA A 885 10.46 0.57 -22.04
C ALA A 885 9.41 -0.32 -22.73
N PRO A 886 8.11 -0.19 -22.43
CA PRO A 886 7.08 -0.97 -23.10
C PRO A 886 7.13 -0.82 -24.63
N ALA A 887 6.99 -1.95 -25.33
CA ALA A 887 6.98 -2.03 -26.78
C ALA A 887 5.54 -2.06 -27.31
N PHE A 888 4.85 -0.92 -27.22
CA PHE A 888 3.68 -0.66 -28.07
C PHE A 888 3.70 0.79 -28.53
N ASP A 889 3.15 0.97 -29.73
CA ASP A 889 3.03 2.20 -30.51
C ASP A 889 2.72 3.41 -29.66
N HIS A 890 3.30 4.54 -30.04
CA HIS A 890 3.03 5.89 -29.53
C HIS A 890 1.56 6.11 -29.12
N LEU A 891 1.24 5.76 -27.88
CA LEU A 891 0.04 6.17 -27.15
C LEU A 891 0.46 6.56 -25.73
N ASN A 892 1.42 7.49 -25.68
CA ASN A 892 1.34 8.75 -24.94
C ASN A 892 2.75 9.30 -24.74
N PRO A 893 3.07 10.36 -25.50
CA PRO A 893 3.21 11.63 -24.82
C PRO A 893 2.25 12.64 -25.43
N ALA A 894 1.35 13.12 -24.57
CA ALA A 894 0.23 14.00 -24.87
C ALA A 894 -0.93 13.33 -25.62
N ASN A 895 -2.12 13.64 -25.13
CA ASN A 895 -3.44 13.41 -25.71
C ASN A 895 -3.56 14.04 -27.11
N THR A 896 -2.73 13.63 -28.07
CA THR A 896 -2.61 14.23 -29.41
C THR A 896 -2.38 13.17 -30.48
N VAL A 897 -2.82 13.46 -31.69
CA VAL A 897 -2.56 12.68 -32.88
C VAL A 897 -2.10 13.59 -34.02
N GLY A 898 -1.16 13.11 -34.84
CA GLY A 898 -0.61 13.87 -35.96
C GLY A 898 0.58 14.75 -35.52
N PRO A 899 0.95 15.79 -36.29
CA PRO A 899 0.22 16.32 -37.43
C PRO A 899 0.53 15.54 -38.72
N PHE A 900 -0.49 15.29 -39.53
CA PHE A 900 -0.37 14.66 -40.85
C PHE A 900 -0.26 15.74 -41.92
N GLY A 901 0.81 15.72 -42.72
CA GLY A 901 1.03 16.70 -43.80
C GLY A 901 2.50 17.03 -44.06
N GLY A 902 2.75 18.15 -44.73
CA GLY A 902 4.09 18.65 -45.00
C GLY A 902 4.69 19.46 -43.86
N GLY A 903 6.02 19.51 -43.77
CA GLY A 903 6.76 20.23 -42.73
C GLY A 903 6.93 21.75 -42.96
N SER A 904 6.31 22.31 -44.00
CA SER A 904 6.41 23.74 -44.34
C SER A 904 5.23 24.54 -43.78
N GLY A 905 5.44 25.78 -43.34
CA GLY A 905 4.38 26.68 -42.87
C GLY A 905 4.61 27.16 -41.43
N ASN A 906 3.71 28.01 -40.94
CA ASN A 906 3.74 28.51 -39.56
C ASN A 906 2.98 27.55 -38.64
N PRO A 907 3.53 27.23 -37.45
CA PRO A 907 2.84 26.42 -36.45
C PRO A 907 1.60 27.13 -35.94
N TRP A 908 0.56 26.35 -35.72
CA TRP A 908 -0.67 26.76 -35.07
C TRP A 908 -1.15 25.66 -34.14
N ASP A 909 -1.78 26.07 -33.04
CA ASP A 909 -2.31 25.21 -32.00
C ASP A 909 -3.54 25.90 -31.43
N ASP A 910 -4.67 25.22 -31.43
CA ASP A 910 -5.91 25.73 -30.85
C ASP A 910 -6.04 25.38 -29.35
N GLU A 911 -5.08 24.65 -28.76
CA GLU A 911 -5.09 24.10 -27.40
C GLU A 911 -6.17 23.01 -27.19
N LYS A 912 -6.13 22.35 -26.03
CA LYS A 912 -7.12 21.33 -25.65
C LYS A 912 -8.40 21.99 -25.11
N HIS A 913 -9.55 21.66 -25.68
CA HIS A 913 -10.88 22.06 -25.20
C HIS A 913 -11.68 20.88 -24.61
N THR A 914 -12.94 21.09 -24.22
CA THR A 914 -13.84 20.04 -23.71
C THR A 914 -14.68 19.45 -24.85
N ASP A 915 -15.20 20.26 -25.77
CA ASP A 915 -15.93 19.85 -26.97
C ASP A 915 -15.64 20.75 -28.18
N VAL A 916 -15.69 20.14 -29.38
CA VAL A 916 -15.75 20.85 -30.67
C VAL A 916 -17.23 21.04 -31.02
N GLN A 917 -17.68 22.27 -31.23
CA GLN A 917 -19.09 22.55 -31.55
C GLN A 917 -19.30 22.75 -33.06
N GLN A 918 -18.40 23.50 -33.70
CA GLN A 918 -18.46 23.78 -35.13
C GLN A 918 -17.06 23.75 -35.77
N ILE A 919 -16.98 23.26 -37.01
CA ILE A 919 -15.77 23.35 -37.86
C ILE A 919 -16.15 24.06 -39.16
N PHE A 920 -15.46 25.15 -39.46
CA PHE A 920 -15.55 25.85 -40.74
C PHE A 920 -14.36 25.44 -41.61
N LEU A 921 -14.63 24.90 -42.79
CA LEU A 921 -13.64 24.49 -43.77
C LEU A 921 -13.77 25.32 -45.04
N SER A 922 -12.64 25.75 -45.60
CA SER A 922 -12.51 26.28 -46.95
C SER A 922 -11.67 25.29 -47.76
N TYR A 923 -12.21 24.78 -48.88
CA TYR A 923 -11.56 23.71 -49.65
C TYR A 923 -11.83 23.81 -51.16
N GLY A 924 -10.85 23.37 -51.94
CA GLY A 924 -10.93 23.19 -53.40
C GLY A 924 -10.29 21.87 -53.80
N THR A 925 -9.20 21.91 -54.57
CA THR A 925 -8.36 20.72 -54.83
C THR A 925 -7.48 20.33 -53.64
N VAL A 926 -7.38 21.21 -52.64
CA VAL A 926 -6.70 21.04 -51.35
C VAL A 926 -7.53 21.69 -50.23
N ILE A 927 -7.14 21.54 -48.97
CA ILE A 927 -7.73 22.28 -47.85
C ILE A 927 -7.10 23.68 -47.79
N ASP A 928 -7.85 24.68 -48.22
CA ASP A 928 -7.42 26.07 -48.25
C ASP A 928 -7.33 26.66 -46.84
N GLY A 929 -8.33 26.42 -45.99
CA GLY A 929 -8.34 26.94 -44.63
C GLY A 929 -9.34 26.28 -43.68
N MET A 930 -9.15 26.51 -42.38
CA MET A 930 -9.97 25.94 -41.32
C MET A 930 -10.06 26.87 -40.09
N CYS A 931 -11.22 26.90 -39.41
CA CYS A 931 -11.34 27.39 -38.03
C CYS A 931 -12.44 26.62 -37.28
N CYS A 932 -12.35 26.61 -35.95
CA CYS A 932 -13.25 25.85 -35.09
C CYS A 932 -13.92 26.75 -34.05
N VAL A 933 -15.09 26.34 -33.56
CA VAL A 933 -15.74 26.90 -32.37
C VAL A 933 -15.81 25.81 -31.32
N TYR A 934 -15.30 26.13 -30.13
CA TYR A 934 -15.22 25.24 -28.97
C TYR A 934 -16.14 25.74 -27.84
N ASP A 935 -16.07 25.10 -26.66
CA ASP A 935 -16.89 25.41 -25.49
C ASP A 935 -16.94 26.89 -25.14
N LYS A 936 -18.10 27.34 -24.64
CA LYS A 936 -18.41 28.75 -24.31
C LYS A 936 -18.37 29.71 -25.53
N GLY A 937 -18.36 29.18 -26.76
CA GLY A 937 -18.37 29.98 -27.98
C GLY A 937 -16.99 30.55 -28.38
N LYS A 938 -15.89 30.02 -27.81
CA LYS A 938 -14.52 30.45 -28.17
C LYS A 938 -14.22 30.01 -29.60
N LYS A 939 -14.10 30.97 -30.52
CA LYS A 939 -13.75 30.74 -31.92
C LYS A 939 -12.24 30.83 -32.12
N SER A 940 -11.62 29.82 -32.75
CA SER A 940 -10.20 29.86 -33.09
C SER A 940 -9.92 30.77 -34.29
N ALA A 941 -8.65 31.19 -34.41
CA ALA A 941 -8.23 32.01 -35.54
C ALA A 941 -8.28 31.21 -36.85
N HIS A 942 -8.60 31.89 -37.95
CA HIS A 942 -8.62 31.27 -39.27
C HIS A 942 -7.21 30.83 -39.70
N ARG A 943 -7.03 29.55 -40.00
CA ARG A 943 -5.78 28.96 -40.48
C ARG A 943 -5.86 28.75 -41.99
N GLY A 944 -4.75 28.99 -42.69
CA GLY A 944 -4.71 28.89 -44.16
C GLY A 944 -5.39 30.08 -44.88
N GLY A 945 -5.59 29.94 -46.19
CA GLY A 945 -6.21 30.92 -47.07
C GLY A 945 -7.73 30.79 -47.19
N SER A 946 -8.37 31.81 -47.77
CA SER A 946 -9.82 31.88 -48.00
C SER A 946 -10.25 31.38 -49.39
N GLY A 947 -9.44 30.55 -50.03
CA GLY A 947 -9.73 29.97 -51.36
C GLY A 947 -10.77 28.85 -51.30
N GLY A 948 -11.39 28.53 -52.44
CA GLY A 948 -12.29 27.39 -52.58
C GLY A 948 -13.75 27.62 -52.11
N CYS A 949 -14.47 26.51 -51.92
CA CYS A 949 -15.83 26.47 -51.37
C CYS A 949 -15.78 26.37 -49.84
N SER A 950 -16.72 27.02 -49.15
CA SER A 950 -16.85 26.92 -47.70
C SER A 950 -17.90 25.89 -47.28
N TYR A 951 -17.66 25.20 -46.18
CA TYR A 951 -18.62 24.29 -45.56
C TYR A 951 -18.49 24.34 -44.03
N THR A 952 -19.63 24.25 -43.34
CA THR A 952 -19.69 24.23 -41.88
C THR A 952 -20.20 22.89 -41.40
N ILE A 953 -19.44 22.26 -40.50
CA ILE A 953 -19.84 21.09 -39.74
C ILE A 953 -20.38 21.58 -38.39
N GLU A 954 -21.63 21.22 -38.08
CA GLU A 954 -22.25 21.49 -36.78
C GLU A 954 -22.49 20.16 -36.05
N LEU A 955 -22.02 20.08 -34.80
CA LEU A 955 -22.17 18.91 -33.94
C LEU A 955 -23.23 19.16 -32.87
N ASP A 956 -24.12 18.19 -32.67
CA ASP A 956 -25.16 18.19 -31.64
C ASP A 956 -24.59 17.84 -30.25
N CYS A 957 -23.74 18.71 -29.71
CA CYS A 957 -23.09 18.52 -28.40
C CYS A 957 -24.11 18.60 -27.24
N PRO A 958 -23.98 17.77 -26.18
CA PRO A 958 -22.86 16.85 -25.90
C PRO A 958 -23.06 15.43 -26.49
N ASN A 959 -24.18 15.18 -27.17
CA ASN A 959 -24.54 13.83 -27.64
C ASN A 959 -23.79 13.42 -28.91
N GLU A 960 -23.29 14.40 -29.67
CA GLU A 960 -22.46 14.20 -30.84
C GLU A 960 -21.06 14.79 -30.63
N TYR A 961 -20.03 13.97 -30.83
CA TYR A 961 -18.62 14.33 -30.69
C TYR A 961 -17.76 13.61 -31.72
N LEU A 962 -16.64 14.21 -32.12
CA LEU A 962 -15.73 13.64 -33.11
C LEU A 962 -14.94 12.47 -32.53
N THR A 963 -14.84 11.38 -33.29
CA THR A 963 -14.09 10.17 -32.93
C THR A 963 -12.96 9.89 -33.91
N SER A 964 -12.97 10.49 -35.09
CA SER A 964 -11.95 10.25 -36.11
C SER A 964 -11.76 11.44 -37.04
N ILE A 965 -10.52 11.58 -37.52
CA ILE A 965 -10.12 12.44 -38.63
C ILE A 965 -9.32 11.61 -39.63
N SER A 966 -9.62 11.74 -40.92
CA SER A 966 -8.90 11.07 -41.99
C SER A 966 -8.83 11.96 -43.23
N GLY A 967 -7.96 11.61 -44.18
CA GLY A 967 -7.73 12.44 -45.35
C GLY A 967 -6.59 11.96 -46.22
N TYR A 968 -6.17 12.82 -47.15
CA TYR A 968 -5.01 12.59 -48.01
C TYR A 968 -4.07 13.79 -47.93
N THR A 969 -2.78 13.53 -47.90
CA THR A 969 -1.71 14.53 -48.06
C THR A 969 -1.02 14.34 -49.39
N GLY A 970 -0.40 15.38 -49.92
CA GLY A 970 0.39 15.26 -51.13
C GLY A 970 0.88 16.60 -51.65
N ASP A 971 1.71 16.53 -52.68
CA ASP A 971 2.31 17.73 -53.24
C ASP A 971 1.30 18.54 -54.03
N PHE A 972 1.31 19.84 -53.78
CA PHE A 972 0.52 20.85 -54.48
C PHE A 972 1.36 22.12 -54.61
N LEU A 973 1.61 22.55 -55.85
CA LEU A 973 2.42 23.73 -56.18
C LEU A 973 3.84 23.72 -55.53
N GLY A 974 4.47 22.54 -55.43
CA GLY A 974 5.82 22.38 -54.89
C GLY A 974 5.91 22.26 -53.37
N THR A 975 4.79 22.21 -52.66
CA THR A 975 4.73 21.98 -51.21
C THR A 975 3.77 20.84 -50.88
N THR A 976 4.14 19.97 -49.92
CA THR A 976 3.23 18.94 -49.40
C THR A 976 2.18 19.58 -48.49
N VAL A 977 0.90 19.34 -48.77
CA VAL A 977 -0.25 19.92 -48.04
C VAL A 977 -1.33 18.87 -47.76
N VAL A 978 -2.30 19.22 -46.90
CA VAL A 978 -3.52 18.43 -46.69
C VAL A 978 -4.45 18.64 -47.89
N ARG A 979 -4.65 17.58 -48.68
CA ARG A 979 -5.44 17.61 -49.91
C ARG A 979 -6.91 17.31 -49.70
N SER A 980 -7.23 16.49 -48.69
CA SER A 980 -8.60 16.26 -48.26
C SER A 980 -8.72 15.95 -46.77
N LEU A 981 -9.92 16.20 -46.23
CA LEU A 981 -10.30 15.91 -44.85
C LEU A 981 -11.68 15.28 -44.75
N THR A 982 -11.81 14.30 -43.88
CA THR A 982 -13.06 13.63 -43.49
C THR A 982 -13.07 13.53 -41.96
N PHE A 983 -14.14 14.02 -41.35
CA PHE A 983 -14.36 13.95 -39.91
C PHE A 983 -15.47 12.96 -39.60
N GLN A 984 -15.27 12.07 -38.64
CA GLN A 984 -16.31 11.13 -38.21
C GLN A 984 -16.65 11.40 -36.74
N SER A 985 -17.94 11.48 -36.45
CA SER A 985 -18.50 11.55 -35.10
C SER A 985 -19.01 10.19 -34.65
N ASN A 986 -19.39 10.10 -33.38
CA ASN A 986 -20.12 8.95 -32.85
C ASN A 986 -21.51 8.74 -33.50
N LYS A 987 -21.99 9.67 -34.34
CA LYS A 987 -23.29 9.58 -35.04
C LYS A 987 -23.19 9.50 -36.57
N LYS A 988 -22.32 10.29 -37.21
CA LYS A 988 -22.26 10.45 -38.68
C LYS A 988 -20.86 10.84 -39.17
N THR A 989 -20.66 10.75 -40.47
CA THR A 989 -19.41 11.13 -41.15
C THR A 989 -19.61 12.41 -41.97
N HIS A 990 -18.65 13.31 -41.94
CA HIS A 990 -18.61 14.60 -42.63
C HIS A 990 -17.41 14.65 -43.59
N GLY A 991 -17.68 14.82 -44.88
CA GLY A 991 -16.66 14.82 -45.95
C GLY A 991 -16.80 13.61 -46.88
N PRO A 992 -15.78 13.31 -47.70
CA PRO A 992 -14.50 14.00 -47.79
C PRO A 992 -14.62 15.40 -48.40
N PHE A 993 -13.91 16.36 -47.82
CA PHE A 993 -13.73 17.71 -48.37
C PHE A 993 -12.36 17.76 -49.05
N GLY A 994 -12.29 18.25 -50.29
CA GLY A 994 -11.05 18.29 -51.08
C GLY A 994 -10.86 17.12 -52.04
N TYR A 995 -9.62 16.84 -52.44
CA TYR A 995 -9.28 15.77 -53.39
C TYR A 995 -8.64 14.56 -52.70
N SER A 996 -9.24 13.38 -52.88
CA SER A 996 -8.80 12.10 -52.29
C SER A 996 -7.70 11.41 -53.09
N GLY A 997 -6.59 12.10 -53.34
CA GLY A 997 -5.42 11.53 -54.03
C GLY A 997 -4.11 12.01 -53.41
N GLY A 998 -3.18 11.08 -53.19
CA GLY A 998 -1.93 11.28 -52.46
C GLY A 998 -1.72 10.19 -51.40
N THR A 999 -0.95 10.49 -50.35
CA THR A 999 -0.72 9.59 -49.21
C THR A 999 -1.90 9.68 -48.24
N PRO A 1000 -2.66 8.60 -47.99
CA PRO A 1000 -3.77 8.63 -47.05
C PRO A 1000 -3.26 8.71 -45.60
N PHE A 1001 -4.03 9.39 -44.76
CA PHE A 1001 -3.89 9.33 -43.30
C PHE A 1001 -5.24 9.12 -42.66
N SER A 1002 -5.25 8.46 -41.51
CA SER A 1002 -6.47 8.28 -40.73
C SER A 1002 -6.12 8.06 -39.28
N PHE A 1003 -6.89 8.68 -38.40
CA PHE A 1003 -6.89 8.41 -36.98
C PHE A 1003 -8.31 8.17 -36.51
N THR A 1004 -8.49 7.16 -35.66
CA THR A 1004 -9.76 6.88 -34.99
C THR A 1004 -9.46 6.58 -33.53
N THR A 1005 -10.11 7.28 -32.60
CA THR A 1005 -10.05 6.99 -31.17
C THR A 1005 -11.20 6.05 -30.78
N SER A 1006 -10.86 4.96 -30.08
CA SER A 1006 -11.83 3.99 -29.54
C SER A 1006 -12.18 4.23 -28.08
N THR A 1007 -11.51 5.19 -27.43
CA THR A 1007 -11.59 5.44 -25.97
C THR A 1007 -11.76 6.92 -25.63
N GLY A 1008 -12.12 7.78 -26.60
CA GLY A 1008 -12.24 9.22 -26.38
C GLY A 1008 -12.91 9.99 -27.52
N LYS A 1009 -12.87 11.32 -27.44
CA LYS A 1009 -13.33 12.27 -28.45
C LYS A 1009 -12.22 13.25 -28.88
N LEU A 1010 -12.29 13.79 -30.08
CA LEU A 1010 -11.38 14.85 -30.53
C LEU A 1010 -11.84 16.20 -29.97
N VAL A 1011 -10.95 16.92 -29.31
CA VAL A 1011 -11.29 18.13 -28.53
C VAL A 1011 -10.46 19.37 -28.90
N GLY A 1012 -9.66 19.32 -29.95
CA GLY A 1012 -8.81 20.42 -30.38
C GLY A 1012 -8.00 20.03 -31.61
N PHE A 1013 -7.42 21.00 -32.31
CA PHE A 1013 -6.57 20.75 -33.48
C PHE A 1013 -5.30 21.60 -33.45
N TYR A 1014 -4.22 21.10 -34.05
CA TYR A 1014 -2.94 21.79 -34.19
C TYR A 1014 -2.28 21.42 -35.52
N GLY A 1015 -1.24 22.12 -35.96
CA GLY A 1015 -0.51 21.77 -37.19
C GLY A 1015 0.33 22.90 -37.76
N LEU A 1016 0.58 22.84 -39.08
CA LEU A 1016 1.27 23.88 -39.83
C LEU A 1016 0.32 24.48 -40.88
N SER A 1017 0.36 25.81 -41.05
CA SER A 1017 -0.44 26.49 -42.08
C SER A 1017 0.32 27.63 -42.74
N GLY A 1018 0.04 27.85 -44.02
CA GLY A 1018 0.55 28.96 -44.81
C GLY A 1018 -0.56 29.50 -45.71
N ARG A 1019 -0.37 29.40 -47.03
CA ARG A 1019 -1.45 29.66 -48.00
C ARG A 1019 -2.56 28.59 -47.94
N PHE A 1020 -2.22 27.38 -47.48
CA PHE A 1020 -3.09 26.21 -47.34
C PHE A 1020 -2.89 25.60 -45.95
N ILE A 1021 -3.70 24.60 -45.58
CA ILE A 1021 -3.40 23.74 -44.43
C ILE A 1021 -2.28 22.76 -44.84
N ASN A 1022 -1.07 22.98 -44.31
CA ASN A 1022 0.11 22.18 -44.66
C ASN A 1022 0.14 20.86 -43.88
N SER A 1023 -0.19 20.89 -42.59
CA SER A 1023 -0.35 19.70 -41.77
C SER A 1023 -1.42 19.89 -40.69
N ILE A 1024 -2.00 18.79 -40.23
CA ILE A 1024 -3.08 18.79 -39.23
C ILE A 1024 -2.98 17.61 -38.26
N GLY A 1025 -3.05 17.92 -36.97
CA GLY A 1025 -3.17 17.00 -35.85
C GLY A 1025 -4.36 17.39 -34.97
N ALA A 1026 -4.72 16.52 -34.02
CA ALA A 1026 -5.88 16.69 -33.14
C ALA A 1026 -5.55 16.32 -31.69
N TYR A 1027 -6.19 16.97 -30.72
CA TYR A 1027 -6.18 16.57 -29.31
C TYR A 1027 -7.27 15.54 -29.04
N VAL A 1028 -6.99 14.57 -28.16
CA VAL A 1028 -7.92 13.49 -27.78
C VAL A 1028 -8.25 13.59 -26.29
N ASP A 1029 -9.53 13.66 -25.94
CA ASP A 1029 -9.97 13.54 -24.55
C ASP A 1029 -10.60 12.17 -24.33
N HIS A 1030 -10.05 11.38 -23.42
CA HIS A 1030 -10.52 10.03 -23.15
C HIS A 1030 -11.77 10.05 -22.24
N PHE A 1031 -12.71 9.14 -22.48
CA PHE A 1031 -13.94 8.99 -21.69
C PHE A 1031 -13.69 8.40 -20.30
#